data_AF-A0A1A8IVR9-F1
#
_entry.id   AF-A0A1A8IVR9-F1
#
_cell.length_a   1.000
_cell.length_b   1.000
_cell.length_c   1.000
_cell.angle_alpha   90.00
_cell.angle_beta   90.00
_cell.angle_gamma   90.00
#
_symmetry.space_group_name_H-M   'P 1'
#
loop_
_entity.id
_entity.type
_entity.pdbx_description
1 polymer ?
#
loop_
_entity_poly.entity_id
_entity_poly.type
_entity_poly.pdbx_seq_one_letter_code
_entity_poly.pdbx_strand_id
1 'polypeptide(L)'
;MSRKLQRTEVCADCSAPDPGWSSINRGILICDECCSVHRSLGHHISIVKHLRHSGWPPTLLQMVQTLASNGANSIWEHSLLDPAQVQSGRRKPNPQDKVHPTKSEFIRAKYQMLAFVHKLPCCDDDGVTTKDLSKQLHSSVRTGSLETCLRLLSLGAQANFFHPEKGTTPLHVAAKAGQILQAELLVIYGADPGAPDINGHTPMDSARQAGHVELAERLVECQYELTDRLAFYLCGRRPDHKNGHYIIPQMADRARPKCPTQSLDLSELAKAAKKKLQALNNRLFEELAMDVYDEVDRRENDAVWLTTQNHSMLVTERSAVPFLPVNPEYSATRNQGRQKLARFNAREFATLIIDILSDAKRRQQGKGLSSPTDTLDLGLDDDQHDYDSVASDEDTDSELTTLNNNNTQRNSRAKSMNSSDMSDGPITLHEYLEVKKALASSEAKVQQLMKVNNNLSEELRRLQKEVKKGGTGGPALYGGQHVSGSTELGRDMVSKPEKHVSGTDSDYDNTQPYNPSRSMGRSSEEEGRGESEEGESRGRDTGELDPTLPCTEDVILKTEQVTKNIQELLRAAQEFKHDSFVPCSEKIHSAVAEMASLFPKRPALDVVHWSLRLLATSASRLQVECHKAVASEPGAPAVDYQLLTQQVIQCAYDIAKAAKQLVTITTREKKQ
;
A
#
# COMPACT_ATOMS: atom_id res chain seq x y z
N MET A 1 -21.59 36.24 -29.40
CA MET A 1 -21.18 34.83 -29.59
C MET A 1 -19.68 34.73 -29.44
N SER A 2 -19.17 33.68 -28.79
CA SER A 2 -17.86 33.09 -29.12
C SER A 2 -17.80 31.68 -28.52
N ARG A 3 -18.09 30.65 -29.33
CA ARG A 3 -17.82 29.27 -28.92
C ARG A 3 -16.31 29.09 -29.00
N LYS A 4 -15.59 29.27 -27.88
CA LYS A 4 -14.24 28.69 -27.74
C LYS A 4 -14.36 27.22 -28.15
N LEU A 5 -13.55 26.80 -29.12
CA LEU A 5 -13.50 25.40 -29.52
C LEU A 5 -13.16 24.60 -28.27
N GLN A 6 -14.09 23.77 -27.78
CA GLN A 6 -13.79 22.85 -26.69
C GLN A 6 -12.76 21.87 -27.26
N ARG A 7 -11.52 22.07 -26.84
CA ARG A 7 -10.40 21.16 -27.08
C ARG A 7 -10.87 19.82 -26.49
N THR A 8 -11.16 18.84 -27.35
CA THR A 8 -11.73 17.56 -26.91
C THR A 8 -10.80 16.97 -25.87
N GLU A 9 -11.28 16.83 -24.64
CA GLU A 9 -10.47 16.32 -23.54
C GLU A 9 -10.14 14.85 -23.83
N VAL A 10 -8.85 14.54 -23.81
CA VAL A 10 -8.29 13.23 -24.12
C VAL A 10 -7.38 12.79 -22.98
N CYS A 11 -7.29 11.48 -22.79
CA CYS A 11 -6.37 10.86 -21.85
C CYS A 11 -4.94 11.35 -22.10
N ALA A 12 -4.32 11.92 -21.06
CA ALA A 12 -2.99 12.50 -21.13
C ALA A 12 -1.89 11.50 -21.49
N ASP A 13 -2.13 10.18 -21.40
CA ASP A 13 -1.10 9.15 -21.59
C ASP A 13 -1.25 8.34 -22.88
N CYS A 14 -2.47 8.10 -23.35
CA CYS A 14 -2.72 7.32 -24.57
C CYS A 14 -3.62 8.02 -25.60
N SER A 15 -3.99 9.28 -25.37
CA SER A 15 -4.82 10.11 -26.25
C SER A 15 -6.25 9.57 -26.51
N ALA A 16 -6.73 8.63 -25.69
CA ALA A 16 -8.11 8.13 -25.76
C ALA A 16 -9.14 9.24 -25.46
N PRO A 17 -10.30 9.28 -26.14
CA PRO A 17 -11.36 10.25 -25.88
C PRO A 17 -12.08 9.99 -24.54
N ASP A 18 -12.78 11.02 -24.05
CA ASP A 18 -13.62 11.01 -22.83
C ASP A 18 -12.96 10.39 -21.58
N PRO A 19 -11.84 10.96 -21.09
CA PRO A 19 -11.19 10.48 -19.87
C PRO A 19 -12.10 10.60 -18.64
N GLY A 20 -12.51 9.48 -18.04
CA GLY A 20 -13.36 9.47 -16.84
C GLY A 20 -12.66 9.89 -15.54
N TRP A 21 -11.32 9.84 -15.51
CA TRP A 21 -10.50 10.01 -14.31
C TRP A 21 -9.53 11.19 -14.44
N SER A 22 -8.91 11.54 -13.31
CA SER A 22 -7.86 12.56 -13.24
C SER A 22 -6.71 12.10 -12.35
N SER A 23 -5.54 12.73 -12.54
CA SER A 23 -4.44 12.71 -11.59
C SER A 23 -4.21 14.14 -11.08
N ILE A 24 -4.62 14.41 -9.84
CA ILE A 24 -4.79 15.78 -9.31
C ILE A 24 -3.45 16.50 -9.23
N ASN A 25 -2.44 15.88 -8.60
CA ASN A 25 -1.10 16.45 -8.46
C ASN A 25 -0.37 16.59 -9.81
N ARG A 26 -0.76 15.85 -10.85
CA ARG A 26 -0.17 15.97 -12.19
C ARG A 26 -0.92 16.96 -13.10
N GLY A 27 -2.12 17.42 -12.71
CA GLY A 27 -2.90 18.38 -13.50
C GLY A 27 -3.42 17.82 -14.82
N ILE A 28 -3.82 16.55 -14.84
CA ILE A 28 -4.17 15.81 -16.07
C ILE A 28 -5.47 15.00 -15.91
N LEU A 29 -6.06 14.68 -17.07
CA LEU A 29 -7.20 13.78 -17.21
C LEU A 29 -6.74 12.46 -17.87
N ILE A 30 -7.24 11.33 -17.41
CA ILE A 30 -6.82 9.98 -17.86
C ILE A 30 -8.03 9.06 -18.04
N CYS A 31 -7.95 8.13 -19.00
CA CYS A 31 -8.96 7.08 -19.17
C CYS A 31 -8.73 5.93 -18.18
N ASP A 32 -9.72 5.05 -18.04
CA ASP A 32 -9.75 3.91 -17.11
C ASP A 32 -8.49 3.03 -17.23
N GLU A 33 -8.16 2.58 -18.45
CA GLU A 33 -6.97 1.77 -18.72
C GLU A 33 -5.64 2.41 -18.26
N CYS A 34 -5.56 3.74 -18.20
CA CYS A 34 -4.40 4.45 -17.68
C CYS A 34 -4.53 4.64 -16.15
N CYS A 35 -5.75 4.86 -15.66
CA CYS A 35 -6.05 4.95 -14.22
C CYS A 35 -5.69 3.68 -13.44
N SER A 36 -5.94 2.48 -13.97
CA SER A 36 -5.54 1.25 -13.25
C SER A 36 -4.02 1.10 -13.10
N VAL A 37 -3.24 1.59 -14.07
CA VAL A 37 -1.79 1.74 -13.90
C VAL A 37 -1.48 2.80 -12.84
N HIS A 38 -2.08 3.99 -12.89
CA HIS A 38 -1.83 5.05 -11.89
C HIS A 38 -2.13 4.60 -10.46
N ARG A 39 -3.21 3.84 -10.23
CA ARG A 39 -3.54 3.20 -8.94
C ARG A 39 -2.43 2.28 -8.44
N SER A 40 -1.69 1.62 -9.33
CA SER A 40 -0.54 0.78 -8.96
C SER A 40 0.73 1.56 -8.59
N LEU A 41 0.82 2.86 -8.93
CA LEU A 41 1.94 3.74 -8.54
C LEU A 41 1.74 4.30 -7.13
N GLY A 42 0.49 4.58 -6.74
CA GLY A 42 0.13 5.11 -5.43
C GLY A 42 0.28 6.64 -5.29
N HIS A 43 -0.26 7.16 -4.19
CA HIS A 43 -0.48 8.59 -3.92
C HIS A 43 0.75 9.47 -4.22
N HIS A 44 1.92 9.09 -3.68
CA HIS A 44 3.18 9.81 -3.84
C HIS A 44 3.60 10.08 -5.30
N ILE A 45 3.13 9.27 -6.26
CA ILE A 45 3.35 9.50 -7.69
C ILE A 45 2.10 10.12 -8.33
N SER A 46 0.89 9.63 -8.02
CA SER A 46 -0.37 10.08 -8.62
C SER A 46 -1.54 10.00 -7.65
N ILE A 47 -2.19 11.14 -7.40
CA ILE A 47 -3.47 11.22 -6.67
C ILE A 47 -4.62 11.01 -7.66
N VAL A 48 -5.24 9.83 -7.68
CA VAL A 48 -6.33 9.53 -8.64
C VAL A 48 -7.71 9.89 -8.07
N LYS A 49 -8.58 10.44 -8.91
CA LYS A 49 -9.99 10.73 -8.56
C LYS A 49 -10.88 10.72 -9.80
N HIS A 50 -12.05 10.10 -9.69
CA HIS A 50 -13.01 10.02 -10.81
C HIS A 50 -13.75 11.35 -10.98
N LEU A 51 -13.88 11.84 -12.21
CA LEU A 51 -14.54 13.13 -12.50
C LEU A 51 -16.05 13.12 -12.17
N ARG A 52 -16.78 12.07 -12.57
CA ARG A 52 -18.25 11.97 -12.47
C ARG A 52 -18.76 11.27 -11.20
N HIS A 53 -18.01 10.30 -10.65
CA HIS A 53 -18.46 9.42 -9.56
C HIS A 53 -17.78 9.67 -8.19
N SER A 54 -17.07 10.78 -8.03
CA SER A 54 -16.51 11.21 -6.74
C SER A 54 -17.01 12.60 -6.35
N GLY A 55 -17.17 12.89 -5.06
CA GLY A 55 -17.44 14.25 -4.59
C GLY A 55 -16.21 15.14 -4.77
N TRP A 56 -16.37 16.31 -5.40
CA TRP A 56 -15.31 17.29 -5.67
C TRP A 56 -15.62 18.65 -5.02
N PRO A 57 -14.64 19.30 -4.37
CA PRO A 57 -14.65 20.75 -4.22
C PRO A 57 -14.65 21.41 -5.61
N PRO A 58 -15.55 22.37 -5.91
CA PRO A 58 -15.65 22.95 -7.26
C PRO A 58 -14.35 23.60 -7.74
N THR A 59 -13.66 24.29 -6.83
CA THR A 59 -12.38 24.97 -7.03
C THR A 59 -11.23 23.99 -7.31
N LEU A 60 -11.22 22.82 -6.66
CA LEU A 60 -10.22 21.77 -6.91
C LEU A 60 -10.41 21.14 -8.30
N LEU A 61 -11.66 20.88 -8.71
CA LEU A 61 -11.97 20.39 -10.05
C LEU A 61 -11.59 21.43 -11.12
N GLN A 62 -11.94 22.70 -10.89
CA GLN A 62 -11.56 23.81 -11.75
C GLN A 62 -10.04 23.95 -11.88
N MET A 63 -9.28 23.76 -10.80
CA MET A 63 -7.81 23.79 -10.80
C MET A 63 -7.24 22.69 -11.73
N VAL A 64 -7.71 21.44 -11.60
CA VAL A 64 -7.27 20.32 -12.45
C VAL A 64 -7.66 20.53 -13.91
N GLN A 65 -8.90 20.95 -14.20
CA GLN A 65 -9.34 21.25 -15.56
C GLN A 65 -8.57 22.43 -16.18
N THR A 66 -8.22 23.45 -15.40
CA THR A 66 -7.42 24.58 -15.85
C THR A 66 -5.98 24.17 -16.16
N LEU A 67 -5.37 23.26 -15.39
CA LEU A 67 -4.07 22.69 -15.71
C LEU A 67 -4.12 21.82 -16.98
N ALA A 68 -5.10 20.92 -17.10
CA ALA A 68 -5.20 20.01 -18.23
C ALA A 68 -5.42 20.76 -19.55
N SER A 69 -6.36 21.72 -19.58
CA SER A 69 -6.71 22.49 -20.78
C SER A 69 -5.58 23.44 -21.25
N ASN A 70 -4.84 24.05 -20.31
CA ASN A 70 -3.66 24.88 -20.60
C ASN A 70 -2.38 24.07 -20.89
N GLY A 71 -2.44 22.74 -20.82
CA GLY A 71 -1.35 21.88 -21.31
C GLY A 71 -0.27 21.54 -20.29
N ALA A 72 -0.62 21.39 -19.00
CA ALA A 72 0.26 20.85 -17.96
C ALA A 72 0.98 19.55 -18.35
N ASN A 73 0.34 18.72 -19.19
CA ASN A 73 0.93 17.51 -19.78
C ASN A 73 2.25 17.77 -20.55
N SER A 74 2.51 19.00 -21.03
CA SER A 74 3.78 19.39 -21.67
C SER A 74 4.98 19.38 -20.71
N ILE A 75 4.77 19.49 -19.40
CA ILE A 75 5.81 19.33 -18.38
C ILE A 75 6.26 17.86 -18.34
N TRP A 76 5.29 16.94 -18.37
CA TRP A 76 5.51 15.49 -18.27
C TRP A 76 5.89 14.82 -19.60
N GLU A 77 5.77 15.53 -20.74
CA GLU A 77 6.09 15.01 -22.09
C GLU A 77 7.07 15.91 -22.86
N HIS A 78 7.81 16.81 -22.18
CA HIS A 78 8.66 17.82 -22.81
C HIS A 78 9.62 17.25 -23.88
N SER A 79 10.32 16.15 -23.59
CA SER A 79 11.25 15.52 -24.54
C SER A 79 10.55 14.74 -25.66
N LEU A 80 9.23 14.61 -25.64
CA LEU A 80 8.42 14.02 -26.71
C LEU A 80 7.87 15.09 -27.67
N LEU A 81 7.89 16.36 -27.24
CA LEU A 81 7.49 17.53 -28.02
C LEU A 81 8.66 18.15 -28.82
N ASP A 82 9.91 17.82 -28.48
CA ASP A 82 11.12 18.24 -29.20
C ASP A 82 11.29 17.40 -30.49
N PRO A 83 11.20 17.99 -31.70
CA PRO A 83 11.37 17.28 -32.97
C PRO A 83 12.71 16.54 -33.11
N ALA A 84 13.77 16.97 -32.43
CA ALA A 84 15.06 16.30 -32.45
C ALA A 84 15.05 14.96 -31.69
N GLN A 85 14.18 14.81 -30.69
CA GLN A 85 14.10 13.63 -29.81
C GLN A 85 13.09 12.57 -30.28
N VAL A 86 12.13 12.94 -31.15
CA VAL A 86 11.10 12.03 -31.70
C VAL A 86 11.71 10.81 -32.41
N GLN A 87 12.92 10.94 -32.97
CA GLN A 87 13.62 9.84 -33.66
C GLN A 87 14.10 8.72 -32.72
N SER A 88 14.09 8.92 -31.40
CA SER A 88 14.62 7.97 -30.39
C SER A 88 13.78 6.71 -30.15
N GLY A 89 12.72 6.47 -30.94
CA GLY A 89 11.78 5.35 -30.78
C GLY A 89 10.82 5.47 -29.58
N ARG A 90 11.04 6.46 -28.69
CA ARG A 90 10.18 6.79 -27.55
C ARG A 90 8.89 7.45 -28.02
N ARG A 91 7.89 6.63 -28.39
CA ARG A 91 6.55 7.12 -28.78
C ARG A 91 5.54 7.01 -27.64
N LYS A 92 4.57 7.92 -27.65
CA LYS A 92 3.36 7.85 -26.82
C LYS A 92 2.47 6.66 -27.26
N PRO A 93 1.84 5.91 -26.34
CA PRO A 93 0.85 4.89 -26.67
C PRO A 93 -0.38 5.46 -27.40
N ASN A 94 -1.02 4.60 -28.18
CA ASN A 94 -2.31 4.86 -28.82
C ASN A 94 -3.48 4.41 -27.93
N PRO A 95 -4.73 4.84 -28.20
CA PRO A 95 -5.90 4.40 -27.44
C PRO A 95 -6.09 2.87 -27.46
N GLN A 96 -5.70 2.20 -28.55
CA GLN A 96 -5.84 0.75 -28.74
C GLN A 96 -4.59 -0.07 -28.31
N ASP A 97 -3.51 0.57 -27.87
CA ASP A 97 -2.33 -0.17 -27.36
C ASP A 97 -2.67 -0.90 -26.05
N LYS A 98 -2.09 -2.08 -25.82
CA LYS A 98 -2.38 -2.90 -24.62
C LYS A 98 -1.99 -2.18 -23.32
N VAL A 99 -2.83 -2.31 -22.28
CA VAL A 99 -2.55 -1.84 -20.90
C VAL A 99 -1.16 -2.29 -20.44
N HIS A 100 -0.88 -3.59 -20.59
CA HIS A 100 0.42 -4.19 -20.30
C HIS A 100 1.00 -4.87 -21.56
N PRO A 101 2.32 -4.73 -21.84
CA PRO A 101 3.25 -3.82 -21.17
C PRO A 101 3.04 -2.34 -21.56
N THR A 102 2.61 -2.06 -22.80
CA THR A 102 2.81 -0.79 -23.52
C THR A 102 2.38 0.47 -22.76
N LYS A 103 1.11 0.58 -22.35
CA LYS A 103 0.65 1.77 -21.60
C LYS A 103 1.31 1.84 -20.23
N SER A 104 1.48 0.71 -19.53
CA SER A 104 2.02 0.69 -18.17
C SER A 104 3.52 0.98 -18.08
N GLU A 105 4.31 0.61 -19.07
CA GLU A 105 5.73 0.98 -19.16
C GLU A 105 5.88 2.47 -19.45
N PHE A 106 5.09 3.01 -20.39
CA PHE A 106 5.08 4.44 -20.69
C PHE A 106 4.68 5.29 -19.48
N ILE A 107 3.62 4.92 -18.76
CA ILE A 107 3.13 5.63 -17.57
C ILE A 107 4.18 5.63 -16.44
N ARG A 108 4.88 4.50 -16.21
CA ARG A 108 6.00 4.46 -15.25
C ARG A 108 7.17 5.32 -15.72
N ALA A 109 7.57 5.23 -16.99
CA ALA A 109 8.61 6.07 -17.56
C ALA A 109 8.28 7.56 -17.39
N LYS A 110 7.01 7.95 -17.58
CA LYS A 110 6.52 9.33 -17.53
C LYS A 110 6.47 9.92 -16.12
N TYR A 111 5.87 9.24 -15.14
CA TYR A 111 5.61 9.82 -13.81
C TYR A 111 6.48 9.27 -12.67
N GLN A 112 6.98 8.04 -12.79
CA GLN A 112 7.83 7.40 -11.78
C GLN A 112 9.33 7.60 -12.10
N MET A 113 9.72 7.50 -13.36
CA MET A 113 11.10 7.73 -13.81
C MET A 113 11.36 9.15 -14.34
N LEU A 114 10.29 9.95 -14.52
CA LEU A 114 10.33 11.31 -15.09
C LEU A 114 11.11 11.41 -16.41
N ALA A 115 11.11 10.34 -17.22
CA ALA A 115 12.02 10.11 -18.35
C ALA A 115 11.84 11.04 -19.55
N PHE A 116 10.88 11.98 -19.49
CA PHE A 116 10.54 12.94 -20.54
C PHE A 116 10.45 14.39 -20.06
N VAL A 117 10.74 14.69 -18.79
CA VAL A 117 10.74 16.09 -18.28
C VAL A 117 11.96 16.86 -18.81
N HIS A 118 11.91 18.19 -18.84
CA HIS A 118 13.02 19.01 -19.33
C HIS A 118 14.30 18.92 -18.47
N LYS A 119 14.13 18.97 -17.15
CA LYS A 119 15.18 18.80 -16.14
C LYS A 119 14.57 17.98 -15.00
N LEU A 120 15.29 16.98 -14.51
CA LEU A 120 14.87 16.21 -13.35
C LEU A 120 14.75 17.12 -12.10
N PRO A 121 13.94 16.75 -11.10
CA PRO A 121 13.99 17.38 -9.78
C PRO A 121 15.42 17.40 -9.26
N CYS A 122 15.79 18.46 -8.56
CA CYS A 122 17.15 18.58 -8.02
C CYS A 122 17.34 17.49 -6.95
N CYS A 123 18.36 16.64 -7.10
CA CYS A 123 18.81 15.77 -6.02
C CYS A 123 19.24 16.63 -4.82
N ASP A 124 19.09 16.10 -3.61
CA ASP A 124 19.08 16.86 -2.34
C ASP A 124 20.39 17.60 -1.97
N ASP A 125 21.43 17.43 -2.79
CA ASP A 125 22.77 18.01 -2.63
C ASP A 125 22.84 19.52 -3.02
N ASP A 126 21.99 19.98 -3.96
CA ASP A 126 21.92 21.40 -4.35
C ASP A 126 20.82 22.17 -3.59
N GLY A 127 21.06 22.33 -2.29
CA GLY A 127 20.23 23.14 -1.40
C GLY A 127 20.23 24.66 -1.70
N VAL A 128 20.95 25.13 -2.73
CA VAL A 128 20.86 26.52 -3.23
C VAL A 128 19.79 26.60 -4.30
N THR A 129 19.87 25.78 -5.36
CA THR A 129 18.88 25.76 -6.44
C THR A 129 17.46 25.48 -5.91
N THR A 130 17.30 24.56 -4.95
CA THR A 130 15.98 24.27 -4.34
C THR A 130 15.40 25.49 -3.59
N LYS A 131 16.23 26.30 -2.94
CA LYS A 131 15.78 27.54 -2.29
C LYS A 131 15.39 28.60 -3.31
N ASP A 132 16.15 28.74 -4.40
CA ASP A 132 15.87 29.76 -5.42
C ASP A 132 14.65 29.39 -6.29
N LEU A 133 14.41 28.10 -6.57
CA LEU A 133 13.14 27.62 -7.13
C LEU A 133 11.95 27.91 -6.19
N SER A 134 12.16 27.81 -4.88
CA SER A 134 11.12 28.08 -3.88
C SER A 134 10.83 29.58 -3.69
N LYS A 135 11.84 30.46 -3.79
CA LYS A 135 11.65 31.92 -3.90
C LYS A 135 10.89 32.31 -5.18
N GLN A 136 11.19 31.65 -6.30
CA GLN A 136 10.44 31.83 -7.56
C GLN A 136 8.97 31.44 -7.36
N LEU A 137 8.70 30.27 -6.76
CA LEU A 137 7.34 29.81 -6.47
C LEU A 137 6.57 30.81 -5.58
N HIS A 138 7.18 31.27 -4.48
CA HIS A 138 6.63 32.30 -3.59
C HIS A 138 6.24 33.60 -4.33
N SER A 139 6.98 33.96 -5.37
CA SER A 139 6.65 35.11 -6.23
C SER A 139 5.58 34.81 -7.29
N SER A 140 5.64 33.64 -7.95
CA SER A 140 4.76 33.27 -9.07
C SER A 140 3.30 33.06 -8.67
N VAL A 141 3.04 32.51 -7.47
CA VAL A 141 1.69 32.19 -6.97
C VAL A 141 0.80 33.42 -6.71
N ARG A 142 1.36 34.63 -6.81
CA ARG A 142 0.63 35.90 -6.85
C ARG A 142 -0.18 36.09 -8.15
N THR A 143 0.05 35.24 -9.16
CA THR A 143 -0.56 35.31 -10.49
C THR A 143 -1.32 34.01 -10.80
N GLY A 144 -2.29 34.06 -11.71
CA GLY A 144 -3.08 32.88 -12.10
C GLY A 144 -2.36 31.83 -12.95
N SER A 145 -1.03 31.91 -13.12
CA SER A 145 -0.27 30.96 -13.95
C SER A 145 -0.01 29.63 -13.22
N LEU A 146 -1.02 28.75 -13.21
CA LEU A 146 -0.91 27.41 -12.61
C LEU A 146 0.20 26.57 -13.26
N GLU A 147 0.41 26.70 -14.57
CA GLU A 147 1.44 25.93 -15.29
C GLU A 147 2.85 26.32 -14.83
N THR A 148 3.12 27.62 -14.60
CA THR A 148 4.40 28.08 -14.05
C THR A 148 4.65 27.52 -12.65
N CYS A 149 3.63 27.54 -11.79
CA CYS A 149 3.75 27.03 -10.43
C CYS A 149 3.89 25.50 -10.40
N LEU A 150 3.13 24.76 -11.20
CA LEU A 150 3.29 23.30 -11.37
C LEU A 150 4.69 22.95 -11.91
N ARG A 151 5.21 23.72 -12.86
CA ARG A 151 6.56 23.52 -13.41
C ARG A 151 7.64 23.74 -12.35
N LEU A 152 7.53 24.78 -11.53
CA LEU A 152 8.46 25.02 -10.40
C LEU A 152 8.38 23.89 -9.35
N LEU A 153 7.17 23.46 -8.97
CA LEU A 153 6.95 22.33 -8.08
C LEU A 153 7.56 21.03 -8.65
N SER A 154 7.42 20.79 -9.97
CA SER A 154 8.03 19.62 -10.65
C SER A 154 9.55 19.61 -10.70
N LEU A 155 10.21 20.75 -10.45
CA LEU A 155 11.67 20.90 -10.38
C LEU A 155 12.23 20.79 -8.94
N GLY A 156 11.36 20.69 -7.93
CA GLY A 156 11.71 20.60 -6.52
C GLY A 156 11.41 21.85 -5.67
N ALA A 157 10.66 22.84 -6.18
CA ALA A 157 10.22 23.96 -5.35
C ALA A 157 9.32 23.48 -4.19
N GLN A 158 9.55 23.99 -2.98
CA GLN A 158 8.83 23.56 -1.78
C GLN A 158 7.57 24.41 -1.55
N ALA A 159 6.39 23.79 -1.56
CA ALA A 159 5.12 24.49 -1.34
C ALA A 159 5.01 25.15 0.07
N ASN A 160 5.66 24.54 1.07
CA ASN A 160 5.77 25.03 2.44
C ASN A 160 6.99 25.94 2.70
N PHE A 161 7.69 26.42 1.66
CA PHE A 161 8.88 27.27 1.83
C PHE A 161 8.58 28.55 2.61
N PHE A 162 9.21 28.75 3.76
CA PHE A 162 9.13 30.00 4.51
C PHE A 162 10.19 30.99 4.00
N HIS A 163 9.75 32.10 3.37
CA HIS A 163 10.67 33.07 2.78
C HIS A 163 11.27 33.98 3.87
N PRO A 164 12.59 33.93 4.16
CA PRO A 164 13.16 34.59 5.35
C PRO A 164 12.95 36.11 5.35
N GLU A 165 13.23 36.79 4.22
CA GLU A 165 13.06 38.25 4.09
C GLU A 165 11.61 38.74 4.00
N LYS A 166 10.63 37.84 3.82
CA LYS A 166 9.21 38.17 3.63
C LYS A 166 8.30 37.57 4.70
N GLY A 167 8.86 36.78 5.62
CA GLY A 167 8.17 36.20 6.76
C GLY A 167 6.96 35.33 6.42
N THR A 168 6.85 34.80 5.20
CA THR A 168 5.60 34.24 4.63
C THR A 168 5.87 33.02 3.75
N THR A 169 4.89 32.12 3.65
CA THR A 169 4.91 30.98 2.71
C THR A 169 4.21 31.32 1.38
N PRO A 170 4.42 30.57 0.28
CA PRO A 170 3.66 30.72 -0.95
C PRO A 170 2.13 30.76 -0.74
N LEU A 171 1.60 29.99 0.21
CA LEU A 171 0.16 29.94 0.48
C LEU A 171 -0.38 31.26 1.04
N HIS A 172 0.40 32.00 1.84
CA HIS A 172 0.06 33.35 2.28
C HIS A 172 0.00 34.33 1.10
N VAL A 173 0.92 34.22 0.13
CA VAL A 173 0.96 35.08 -1.05
C VAL A 173 -0.24 34.79 -1.97
N ALA A 174 -0.57 33.52 -2.19
CA ALA A 174 -1.76 33.11 -2.94
C ALA A 174 -3.05 33.60 -2.25
N ALA A 175 -3.16 33.41 -0.93
CA ALA A 175 -4.29 33.84 -0.12
C ALA A 175 -4.52 35.36 -0.17
N LYS A 176 -3.48 36.16 0.05
CA LYS A 176 -3.52 37.63 0.02
C LYS A 176 -3.76 38.21 -1.40
N ALA A 177 -3.55 37.40 -2.44
CA ALA A 177 -3.80 37.78 -3.84
C ALA A 177 -5.07 37.15 -4.44
N GLY A 178 -5.91 36.49 -3.63
CA GLY A 178 -7.17 35.89 -4.06
C GLY A 178 -7.02 34.70 -5.02
N GLN A 179 -5.81 34.12 -5.13
CA GLN A 179 -5.49 33.09 -6.13
C GLN A 179 -5.95 31.70 -5.67
N ILE A 180 -7.27 31.49 -5.62
CA ILE A 180 -7.88 30.26 -5.09
C ILE A 180 -7.37 28.97 -5.77
N LEU A 181 -7.17 28.98 -7.09
CA LEU A 181 -6.63 27.81 -7.81
C LEU A 181 -5.14 27.57 -7.50
N GLN A 182 -4.36 28.61 -7.16
CA GLN A 182 -2.99 28.44 -6.70
C GLN A 182 -2.94 27.89 -5.27
N ALA A 183 -3.89 28.28 -4.40
CA ALA A 183 -4.02 27.71 -3.07
C ALA A 183 -4.34 26.21 -3.12
N GLU A 184 -5.28 25.78 -3.98
CA GLU A 184 -5.56 24.35 -4.22
C GLU A 184 -4.31 23.59 -4.69
N LEU A 185 -3.58 24.13 -5.68
CA LEU A 185 -2.35 23.51 -6.20
C LEU A 185 -1.26 23.40 -5.12
N LEU A 186 -1.07 24.43 -4.30
CA LEU A 186 -0.10 24.44 -3.21
C LEU A 186 -0.46 23.42 -2.11
N VAL A 187 -1.73 23.34 -1.71
CA VAL A 187 -2.21 22.36 -0.71
C VAL A 187 -2.07 20.93 -1.22
N ILE A 188 -2.35 20.66 -2.50
CA ILE A 188 -2.10 19.36 -3.14
C ILE A 188 -0.61 18.98 -3.16
N TYR A 189 0.29 19.97 -3.14
CA TYR A 189 1.73 19.79 -2.97
C TYR A 189 2.21 19.93 -1.50
N GLY A 190 1.28 19.82 -0.54
CA GLY A 190 1.58 19.73 0.89
C GLY A 190 1.74 21.06 1.63
N ALA A 191 1.32 22.20 1.06
CA ALA A 191 1.31 23.46 1.80
C ALA A 191 0.28 23.43 2.95
N ASP A 192 0.71 23.83 4.14
CA ASP A 192 -0.10 23.83 5.37
C ASP A 192 -0.97 25.11 5.49
N PRO A 193 -2.31 25.03 5.45
CA PRO A 193 -3.19 26.19 5.66
C PRO A 193 -3.20 26.74 7.10
N GLY A 194 -2.64 26.00 8.06
CA GLY A 194 -2.51 26.41 9.46
C GLY A 194 -1.14 26.99 9.85
N ALA A 195 -0.16 26.98 8.94
CA ALA A 195 1.18 27.50 9.23
C ALA A 195 1.16 29.03 9.36
N PRO A 196 1.69 29.65 10.43
CA PRO A 196 1.69 31.10 10.61
C PRO A 196 2.79 31.82 9.81
N ASP A 197 2.57 33.10 9.54
CA ASP A 197 3.57 34.07 9.10
C ASP A 197 4.39 34.64 10.28
N ILE A 198 5.36 35.51 9.98
CA ILE A 198 6.22 36.18 10.98
C ILE A 198 5.45 37.06 11.98
N ASN A 199 4.20 37.41 11.67
CA ASN A 199 3.30 38.21 12.52
C ASN A 199 2.30 37.33 13.29
N GLY A 200 2.33 35.99 13.10
CA GLY A 200 1.38 35.05 13.68
C GLY A 200 0.07 34.87 12.91
N HIS A 201 -0.11 35.50 11.75
CA HIS A 201 -1.30 35.34 10.92
C HIS A 201 -1.24 34.05 10.09
N THR A 202 -2.37 33.41 9.85
CA THR A 202 -2.45 32.27 8.90
C THR A 202 -2.71 32.75 7.45
N PRO A 203 -2.61 31.86 6.45
CA PRO A 203 -3.11 32.12 5.09
C PRO A 203 -4.61 32.46 5.09
N MET A 204 -5.41 31.81 5.93
CA MET A 204 -6.84 32.13 6.08
C MET A 204 -7.05 33.56 6.55
N ASP A 205 -6.28 34.04 7.53
CA ASP A 205 -6.37 35.42 8.02
C ASP A 205 -5.88 36.42 6.95
N SER A 206 -4.84 36.04 6.19
CA SER A 206 -4.37 36.82 5.05
C SER A 206 -5.43 36.97 3.96
N ALA A 207 -6.22 35.91 3.68
CA ALA A 207 -7.37 35.98 2.77
C ALA A 207 -8.49 36.86 3.33
N ARG A 208 -8.83 36.74 4.62
CA ARG A 208 -9.85 37.57 5.29
C ARG A 208 -9.49 39.06 5.28
N GLN A 209 -8.25 39.40 5.64
CA GLN A 209 -7.74 40.78 5.62
C GLN A 209 -7.74 41.40 4.21
N ALA A 210 -7.61 40.58 3.16
CA ALA A 210 -7.71 40.99 1.76
C ALA A 210 -9.16 40.96 1.21
N GLY A 211 -10.17 40.57 2.01
CA GLY A 211 -11.57 40.49 1.59
C GLY A 211 -11.95 39.24 0.78
N HIS A 212 -11.05 38.26 0.65
CA HIS A 212 -11.27 37.04 -0.12
C HIS A 212 -12.00 35.96 0.69
N VAL A 213 -13.27 36.21 1.00
CA VAL A 213 -14.09 35.36 1.91
C VAL A 213 -14.19 33.91 1.43
N GLU A 214 -14.50 33.67 0.15
CA GLU A 214 -14.59 32.32 -0.44
C GLU A 214 -13.29 31.52 -0.28
N LEU A 215 -12.14 32.19 -0.48
CA LEU A 215 -10.82 31.58 -0.29
C LEU A 215 -10.53 31.33 1.20
N ALA A 216 -10.96 32.23 2.10
CA ALA A 216 -10.84 32.00 3.53
C ALA A 216 -11.68 30.81 4.01
N GLU A 217 -12.91 30.63 3.51
CA GLU A 217 -13.73 29.46 3.83
C GLU A 217 -13.12 28.18 3.25
N ARG A 218 -12.68 28.18 1.98
CA ARG A 218 -12.03 27.04 1.34
C ARG A 218 -10.69 26.65 2.00
N LEU A 219 -9.93 27.61 2.53
CA LEU A 219 -8.70 27.33 3.28
C LEU A 219 -8.97 26.58 4.60
N VAL A 220 -10.13 26.78 5.24
CA VAL A 220 -10.54 25.97 6.40
C VAL A 220 -10.84 24.53 5.97
N GLU A 221 -11.59 24.32 4.88
CA GLU A 221 -11.81 22.98 4.34
C GLU A 221 -10.48 22.27 4.00
N CYS A 222 -9.53 22.99 3.40
CA CYS A 222 -8.19 22.47 3.14
C CYS A 222 -7.42 22.09 4.42
N GLN A 223 -7.62 22.83 5.52
CA GLN A 223 -6.97 22.56 6.81
C GLN A 223 -7.49 21.26 7.45
N TYR A 224 -8.77 20.94 7.27
CA TYR A 224 -9.43 19.79 7.91
C TYR A 224 -9.70 18.60 6.95
N GLU A 225 -9.42 18.70 5.65
CA GLU A 225 -9.70 17.66 4.62
C GLU A 225 -9.31 16.23 5.06
N LEU A 226 -8.20 16.06 5.78
CA LEU A 226 -7.82 14.75 6.34
C LEU A 226 -8.91 14.21 7.27
N THR A 227 -9.25 14.94 8.32
CA THR A 227 -10.25 14.53 9.30
C THR A 227 -11.67 14.56 8.75
N ASP A 228 -11.96 15.45 7.80
CA ASP A 228 -13.23 15.52 7.09
C ASP A 228 -13.48 14.30 6.24
N ARG A 229 -12.48 13.84 5.49
CA ARG A 229 -12.59 12.62 4.69
C ARG A 229 -12.70 11.37 5.56
N LEU A 230 -11.94 11.30 6.66
CA LEU A 230 -12.06 10.23 7.65
C LEU A 230 -13.46 10.18 8.30
N ALA A 231 -14.07 11.33 8.62
CA ALA A 231 -15.45 11.38 9.12
C ALA A 231 -16.47 11.01 8.04
N PHE A 232 -16.34 11.58 6.84
CA PHE A 232 -17.21 11.34 5.70
C PHE A 232 -17.28 9.86 5.31
N TYR A 233 -16.13 9.17 5.29
CA TYR A 233 -16.04 7.73 5.02
C TYR A 233 -16.90 6.86 5.96
N LEU A 234 -17.13 7.31 7.20
CA LEU A 234 -17.92 6.55 8.19
C LEU A 234 -19.39 6.97 8.29
N CYS A 235 -19.74 8.23 8.00
CA CYS A 235 -21.11 8.73 8.24
C CYS A 235 -21.74 9.50 7.07
N GLY A 236 -21.04 9.66 5.95
CA GLY A 236 -21.51 10.38 4.76
C GLY A 236 -21.68 11.90 4.96
N ARG A 237 -21.04 12.48 5.98
CA ARG A 237 -21.16 13.89 6.36
C ARG A 237 -19.79 14.50 6.68
N ARG A 238 -19.62 15.76 6.34
CA ARG A 238 -18.50 16.62 6.78
C ARG A 238 -18.97 17.54 7.92
N PRO A 239 -18.08 18.04 8.80
CA PRO A 239 -18.42 19.04 9.80
C PRO A 239 -18.84 20.36 9.12
N ASP A 240 -19.80 21.08 9.72
CA ASP A 240 -20.00 22.48 9.37
C ASP A 240 -18.95 23.31 10.12
N HIS A 241 -17.89 23.72 9.42
CA HIS A 241 -16.79 24.50 9.99
C HIS A 241 -17.19 25.85 10.59
N LYS A 242 -18.42 26.34 10.38
CA LYS A 242 -18.96 27.54 11.03
C LYS A 242 -19.47 27.24 12.45
N ASN A 243 -19.79 25.98 12.73
CA ASN A 243 -20.30 25.48 14.01
C ASN A 243 -19.36 24.47 14.71
N GLY A 244 -18.37 23.91 14.01
CA GLY A 244 -17.28 23.13 14.60
C GLY A 244 -16.51 22.26 13.60
N HIS A 245 -15.20 22.06 13.84
CA HIS A 245 -14.30 21.40 12.87
C HIS A 245 -14.20 19.87 12.97
N TYR A 246 -14.98 19.20 13.84
CA TYR A 246 -14.86 17.76 14.04
C TYR A 246 -16.21 17.07 14.23
N ILE A 247 -16.45 16.01 13.44
CA ILE A 247 -17.46 14.98 13.69
C ILE A 247 -16.76 13.76 14.29
N ILE A 248 -17.28 13.24 15.40
CA ILE A 248 -16.86 11.95 15.98
C ILE A 248 -18.02 10.94 15.80
N PRO A 249 -17.93 10.00 14.84
CA PRO A 249 -18.95 8.97 14.66
C PRO A 249 -19.07 8.06 15.90
N GLN A 250 -20.29 7.60 16.20
CA GLN A 250 -20.52 6.60 17.25
C GLN A 250 -20.75 5.22 16.62
N MET A 251 -20.13 4.18 17.18
CA MET A 251 -20.37 2.79 16.77
C MET A 251 -21.80 2.37 17.14
N ALA A 252 -22.51 1.77 16.18
CA ALA A 252 -23.93 1.42 16.30
C ALA A 252 -24.28 0.49 17.48
N ASP A 253 -23.30 -0.25 18.00
CA ASP A 253 -23.42 -1.13 19.16
C ASP A 253 -23.92 -0.40 20.43
N ARG A 254 -23.67 0.92 20.56
CA ARG A 254 -24.16 1.73 21.69
C ARG A 254 -25.67 2.02 21.66
N ALA A 255 -26.35 1.79 20.53
CA ALA A 255 -27.72 2.27 20.32
C ALA A 255 -28.82 1.21 20.55
N ARG A 256 -28.49 -0.01 21.03
CA ARG A 256 -29.48 -1.09 21.29
C ARG A 256 -29.67 -1.35 22.79
N PRO A 257 -30.67 -0.73 23.45
CA PRO A 257 -31.08 -1.15 24.80
C PRO A 257 -31.89 -2.45 24.75
N LYS A 258 -31.24 -3.62 24.88
CA LYS A 258 -31.89 -4.93 25.17
C LYS A 258 -30.90 -6.07 25.49
N CYS A 259 -30.32 -6.06 26.69
CA CYS A 259 -30.03 -7.24 27.52
C CYS A 259 -29.29 -6.81 28.82
N PRO A 260 -29.75 -7.17 30.04
CA PRO A 260 -29.11 -6.73 31.29
C PRO A 260 -27.71 -7.31 31.59
N THR A 261 -27.21 -8.24 30.77
CA THR A 261 -26.04 -9.08 31.08
C THR A 261 -24.83 -8.85 30.17
N GLN A 262 -24.94 -7.98 29.15
CA GLN A 262 -23.82 -7.62 28.26
C GLN A 262 -23.83 -6.12 27.93
N SER A 263 -23.36 -5.31 28.89
CA SER A 263 -22.69 -4.08 28.53
C SER A 263 -21.44 -4.43 27.72
N LEU A 264 -21.48 -4.20 26.40
CA LEU A 264 -20.28 -4.27 25.56
C LEU A 264 -19.37 -3.08 25.88
N ASP A 265 -18.64 -3.24 26.96
CA ASP A 265 -17.47 -2.46 27.29
C ASP A 265 -16.53 -2.39 26.08
N LEU A 266 -15.85 -1.27 25.88
CA LEU A 266 -14.80 -1.19 24.87
C LEU A 266 -13.76 -2.25 25.23
N SER A 267 -13.57 -3.26 24.37
CA SER A 267 -12.65 -4.37 24.62
C SER A 267 -11.33 -3.86 25.19
N GLU A 268 -10.77 -4.51 26.21
CA GLU A 268 -9.50 -4.08 26.81
C GLU A 268 -8.37 -3.97 25.78
N LEU A 269 -8.43 -4.77 24.69
CA LEU A 269 -7.55 -4.64 23.54
C LEU A 269 -7.70 -3.28 22.82
N ALA A 270 -8.94 -2.80 22.64
CA ALA A 270 -9.25 -1.51 22.04
C ALA A 270 -8.90 -0.33 22.99
N LYS A 271 -9.20 -0.45 24.30
CA LYS A 271 -8.74 0.52 25.31
C LYS A 271 -7.21 0.64 25.32
N ALA A 272 -6.50 -0.49 25.27
CA ALA A 272 -5.04 -0.53 25.18
C ALA A 272 -4.49 0.01 23.84
N ALA A 273 -5.15 -0.27 22.72
CA ALA A 273 -4.80 0.29 21.42
C ALA A 273 -4.96 1.82 21.39
N LYS A 274 -6.08 2.34 21.91
CA LYS A 274 -6.32 3.79 22.06
C LYS A 274 -5.26 4.44 22.95
N LYS A 275 -4.88 3.81 24.08
CA LYS A 275 -3.79 4.31 24.93
C LYS A 275 -2.44 4.36 24.20
N LYS A 276 -2.15 3.40 23.31
CA LYS A 276 -0.94 3.41 22.45
C LYS A 276 -1.00 4.51 21.37
N LEU A 277 -2.16 4.77 20.77
CA LEU A 277 -2.36 5.89 19.84
C LEU A 277 -2.15 7.23 20.54
N GLN A 278 -2.71 7.39 21.74
CA GLN A 278 -2.59 8.60 22.56
C GLN A 278 -1.13 8.89 22.97
N ALA A 279 -0.32 7.85 23.17
CA ALA A 279 1.10 7.96 23.52
C ALA A 279 2.02 8.38 22.35
N LEU A 280 1.53 8.45 21.11
CA LEU A 280 2.30 9.00 20.00
C LEU A 280 2.49 10.51 20.16
N ASN A 281 3.67 11.02 19.81
CA ASN A 281 3.86 12.46 19.59
C ASN A 281 3.08 12.93 18.35
N ASN A 282 2.90 14.25 18.19
CA ASN A 282 2.05 14.81 17.14
C ASN A 282 2.51 14.39 15.73
N ARG A 283 3.82 14.46 15.45
CA ARG A 283 4.39 14.04 14.15
C ARG A 283 4.08 12.57 13.83
N LEU A 284 4.31 11.64 14.77
CA LEU A 284 4.05 10.21 14.53
C LEU A 284 2.55 9.92 14.44
N PHE A 285 1.72 10.70 15.13
CA PHE A 285 0.27 10.65 14.98
C PHE A 285 -0.18 11.17 13.60
N GLU A 286 0.38 12.27 13.11
CA GLU A 286 0.11 12.85 11.78
C GLU A 286 0.59 11.91 10.66
N GLU A 287 1.77 11.29 10.79
CA GLU A 287 2.27 10.26 9.88
C GLU A 287 1.33 9.04 9.80
N LEU A 288 0.79 8.58 10.94
CA LEU A 288 -0.21 7.51 10.98
C LEU A 288 -1.57 7.95 10.42
N ALA A 289 -2.01 9.19 10.68
CA ALA A 289 -3.27 9.72 10.18
C ALA A 289 -3.25 9.86 8.65
N MET A 290 -2.12 10.27 8.06
CA MET A 290 -1.91 10.24 6.60
C MET A 290 -1.91 8.80 6.04
N ASP A 291 -1.27 7.85 6.72
CA ASP A 291 -1.27 6.44 6.28
C ASP A 291 -2.69 5.82 6.31
N VAL A 292 -3.58 6.26 7.21
CA VAL A 292 -4.99 5.85 7.25
C VAL A 292 -5.85 6.63 6.24
N TYR A 293 -5.58 7.91 5.99
CA TYR A 293 -6.22 8.69 4.92
C TYR A 293 -5.97 8.05 3.54
N ASP A 294 -4.75 7.58 3.27
CA ASP A 294 -4.40 6.85 2.05
C ASP A 294 -5.22 5.56 1.89
N GLU A 295 -5.43 4.78 2.96
CA GLU A 295 -6.25 3.56 2.89
C GLU A 295 -7.74 3.88 2.73
N VAL A 296 -8.24 5.00 3.27
CA VAL A 296 -9.58 5.51 2.96
C VAL A 296 -9.70 5.88 1.49
N ASP A 297 -8.76 6.64 0.93
CA ASP A 297 -8.74 6.97 -0.50
C ASP A 297 -8.73 5.71 -1.36
N ARG A 298 -7.88 4.73 -1.03
CA ARG A 298 -7.81 3.45 -1.74
C ARG A 298 -9.14 2.69 -1.70
N ARG A 299 -9.80 2.63 -0.53
CA ARG A 299 -11.11 1.95 -0.37
C ARG A 299 -12.25 2.67 -1.10
N GLU A 300 -12.25 4.01 -1.12
CA GLU A 300 -13.21 4.80 -1.90
C GLU A 300 -13.00 4.62 -3.40
N ASN A 301 -11.75 4.74 -3.87
CA ASN A 301 -11.40 4.57 -5.28
C ASN A 301 -11.63 3.12 -5.77
N ASP A 302 -11.47 2.10 -4.91
CA ASP A 302 -11.87 0.72 -5.21
C ASP A 302 -13.39 0.57 -5.40
N ALA A 303 -14.21 1.21 -4.56
CA ALA A 303 -15.67 1.18 -4.69
C ALA A 303 -16.16 1.91 -5.95
N VAL A 304 -15.51 3.03 -6.32
CA VAL A 304 -15.75 3.72 -7.60
C VAL A 304 -15.31 2.84 -8.78
N TRP A 305 -14.15 2.17 -8.70
CA TRP A 305 -13.69 1.25 -9.76
C TRP A 305 -14.71 0.12 -10.02
N LEU A 306 -15.18 -0.53 -8.96
CA LEU A 306 -16.16 -1.62 -9.05
C LEU A 306 -17.54 -1.19 -9.58
N THR A 307 -17.90 0.10 -9.50
CA THR A 307 -19.18 0.64 -9.98
C THR A 307 -19.11 1.31 -11.35
N THR A 308 -17.89 1.59 -11.86
CA THR A 308 -17.68 2.27 -13.15
C THR A 308 -17.10 1.37 -14.23
N GLN A 309 -16.41 0.28 -13.88
CA GLN A 309 -15.87 -0.65 -14.87
C GLN A 309 -16.90 -1.64 -15.42
N ASN A 310 -16.82 -1.88 -16.73
CA ASN A 310 -17.49 -2.99 -17.39
C ASN A 310 -16.99 -4.34 -16.85
N HIS A 311 -17.90 -5.31 -16.65
CA HIS A 311 -17.57 -6.64 -16.11
C HIS A 311 -16.42 -7.35 -16.83
N SER A 312 -16.25 -7.13 -18.14
CA SER A 312 -15.14 -7.69 -18.92
C SER A 312 -13.76 -7.23 -18.43
N MET A 313 -13.61 -5.96 -18.01
CA MET A 313 -12.37 -5.44 -17.44
C MET A 313 -12.12 -6.02 -16.04
N LEU A 314 -13.16 -6.03 -15.19
CA LEU A 314 -13.07 -6.57 -13.82
C LEU A 314 -12.68 -8.05 -13.75
N VAL A 315 -13.02 -8.85 -14.78
CA VAL A 315 -12.64 -10.27 -14.88
C VAL A 315 -11.24 -10.48 -15.49
N THR A 316 -10.72 -9.51 -16.26
CA THR A 316 -9.41 -9.63 -16.94
C THR A 316 -8.26 -8.91 -16.22
N GLU A 317 -8.54 -7.97 -15.32
CA GLU A 317 -7.51 -7.27 -14.55
C GLU A 317 -6.87 -8.13 -13.45
N ARG A 318 -5.67 -8.66 -13.74
CA ARG A 318 -4.68 -9.05 -12.72
C ARG A 318 -4.11 -7.85 -11.92
N SER A 319 -4.57 -6.63 -12.19
CA SER A 319 -3.99 -5.36 -11.72
C SER A 319 -4.78 -4.70 -10.58
N ALA A 320 -5.67 -5.43 -9.91
CA ALA A 320 -6.25 -4.98 -8.64
C ALA A 320 -5.13 -4.68 -7.62
N VAL A 321 -5.29 -3.59 -6.86
CA VAL A 321 -4.29 -3.08 -5.90
C VAL A 321 -4.83 -3.31 -4.47
N PRO A 322 -4.68 -4.53 -3.91
CA PRO A 322 -5.39 -4.96 -2.70
C PRO A 322 -4.89 -4.30 -1.41
N PHE A 323 -3.80 -3.55 -1.47
CA PHE A 323 -3.19 -2.80 -0.38
C PHE A 323 -2.42 -1.61 -0.96
N LEU A 324 -2.06 -0.63 -0.12
CA LEU A 324 -1.33 0.55 -0.55
C LEU A 324 0.00 0.21 -1.27
N PRO A 325 0.27 0.79 -2.45
CA PRO A 325 1.56 0.66 -3.13
C PRO A 325 2.73 1.10 -2.25
N VAL A 326 3.90 0.50 -2.50
CA VAL A 326 5.15 0.84 -1.83
C VAL A 326 5.60 2.23 -2.26
N ASN A 327 5.88 3.10 -1.29
CA ASN A 327 6.59 4.36 -1.52
C ASN A 327 8.09 4.14 -1.27
N PRO A 328 8.99 4.35 -2.25
CA PRO A 328 10.44 4.22 -2.06
C PRO A 328 11.00 5.12 -0.95
N GLU A 329 10.40 6.30 -0.73
CA GLU A 329 10.81 7.26 0.29
C GLU A 329 10.50 6.82 1.73
N TYR A 330 9.72 5.73 1.89
CA TYR A 330 9.32 5.22 3.20
C TYR A 330 10.08 3.95 3.58
N SER A 331 10.44 3.85 4.85
CA SER A 331 11.07 2.64 5.39
C SER A 331 10.20 1.39 5.16
N ALA A 332 10.85 0.22 5.05
CA ALA A 332 10.15 -1.06 4.92
C ALA A 332 9.11 -1.27 6.03
N THR A 333 9.39 -0.81 7.25
CA THR A 333 8.46 -0.85 8.39
C THR A 333 7.22 0.01 8.16
N ARG A 334 7.36 1.24 7.65
CA ARG A 334 6.20 2.13 7.39
C ARG A 334 5.38 1.62 6.20
N ASN A 335 6.03 1.17 5.13
CA ASN A 335 5.35 0.51 4.00
C ASN A 335 4.58 -0.75 4.45
N GLN A 336 5.17 -1.59 5.30
CA GLN A 336 4.47 -2.75 5.87
C GLN A 336 3.30 -2.33 6.78
N GLY A 337 3.43 -1.23 7.53
CA GLY A 337 2.35 -0.64 8.32
C GLY A 337 1.15 -0.24 7.44
N ARG A 338 1.40 0.58 6.42
CA ARG A 338 0.42 0.99 5.40
C ARG A 338 -0.29 -0.21 4.76
N GLN A 339 0.46 -1.23 4.35
CA GLN A 339 -0.10 -2.44 3.73
C GLN A 339 -0.90 -3.33 4.70
N LYS A 340 -0.62 -3.27 6.01
CA LYS A 340 -1.41 -3.98 7.03
C LYS A 340 -2.82 -3.39 7.19
N LEU A 341 -3.03 -2.10 6.91
CA LEU A 341 -4.36 -1.45 7.04
C LEU A 341 -5.42 -2.09 6.12
N ALA A 342 -5.03 -2.56 4.94
CA ALA A 342 -5.92 -3.29 4.03
C ALA A 342 -6.44 -4.62 4.59
N ARG A 343 -5.81 -5.16 5.64
CA ARG A 343 -6.28 -6.37 6.34
C ARG A 343 -7.35 -6.10 7.40
N PHE A 344 -7.58 -4.84 7.77
CA PHE A 344 -8.56 -4.47 8.79
C PHE A 344 -9.98 -4.64 8.23
N ASN A 345 -10.81 -5.40 8.93
CA ASN A 345 -12.23 -5.50 8.63
C ASN A 345 -12.95 -4.16 8.90
N ALA A 346 -14.19 -4.02 8.43
CA ALA A 346 -14.93 -2.75 8.51
C ALA A 346 -15.07 -2.22 9.96
N ARG A 347 -15.25 -3.10 10.96
CA ARG A 347 -15.40 -2.70 12.38
C ARG A 347 -14.05 -2.28 12.99
N GLU A 348 -12.97 -2.99 12.68
CA GLU A 348 -11.61 -2.65 13.10
C GLU A 348 -11.17 -1.30 12.51
N PHE A 349 -11.38 -1.10 11.21
CA PHE A 349 -10.99 0.12 10.49
C PHE A 349 -11.82 1.33 10.95
N ALA A 350 -13.13 1.17 11.14
CA ALA A 350 -13.98 2.21 11.72
C ALA A 350 -13.56 2.58 13.16
N THR A 351 -13.15 1.60 13.98
CA THR A 351 -12.66 1.86 15.34
C THR A 351 -11.38 2.69 15.32
N LEU A 352 -10.41 2.33 14.46
CA LEU A 352 -9.17 3.09 14.27
C LEU A 352 -9.44 4.53 13.81
N ILE A 353 -10.35 4.72 12.86
CA ILE A 353 -10.73 6.06 12.36
C ILE A 353 -11.39 6.89 13.47
N ILE A 354 -12.34 6.34 14.23
CA ILE A 354 -13.01 7.05 15.34
C ILE A 354 -12.01 7.44 16.43
N ASP A 355 -11.02 6.58 16.72
CA ASP A 355 -9.95 6.88 17.66
C ASP A 355 -9.03 7.99 17.13
N ILE A 356 -8.63 7.97 15.84
CA ILE A 356 -7.84 9.04 15.21
C ILE A 356 -8.60 10.39 15.23
N LEU A 357 -9.89 10.40 14.86
CA LEU A 357 -10.73 11.61 14.93
C LEU A 357 -10.84 12.16 16.36
N SER A 358 -10.96 11.27 17.34
CA SER A 358 -10.97 11.63 18.77
C SER A 358 -9.63 12.19 19.24
N ASP A 359 -8.51 11.65 18.74
CA ASP A 359 -7.16 12.08 19.08
C ASP A 359 -6.83 13.43 18.46
N ALA A 360 -7.15 13.63 17.18
CA ALA A 360 -6.94 14.89 16.46
C ALA A 360 -7.67 16.05 17.17
N LYS A 361 -8.95 15.85 17.51
CA LYS A 361 -9.73 16.83 18.27
C LYS A 361 -9.07 17.18 19.62
N ARG A 362 -8.64 16.17 20.39
CA ARG A 362 -7.94 16.42 21.67
C ARG A 362 -6.62 17.18 21.47
N ARG A 363 -5.82 16.81 20.45
CA ARG A 363 -4.52 17.44 20.15
C ARG A 363 -4.66 18.89 19.72
N GLN A 364 -5.72 19.26 18.99
CA GLN A 364 -5.99 20.66 18.68
C GLN A 364 -6.49 21.43 19.91
N GLN A 365 -7.40 20.87 20.70
CA GLN A 365 -7.90 21.52 21.92
C GLN A 365 -6.78 21.72 22.96
N GLY A 366 -5.82 20.79 23.05
CA GLY A 366 -4.62 20.91 23.89
C GLY A 366 -3.56 21.94 23.43
N LYS A 367 -3.79 22.68 22.33
CA LYS A 367 -2.98 23.85 21.94
C LYS A 367 -3.55 25.19 22.44
N GLY A 368 -4.67 25.17 23.17
CA GLY A 368 -5.31 26.39 23.71
C GLY A 368 -4.76 26.82 25.08
N LEU A 369 -4.60 28.14 25.26
CA LEU A 369 -4.29 28.85 26.52
C LEU A 369 -2.87 28.66 27.10
N SER A 370 -1.90 29.32 26.47
CA SER A 370 -0.71 29.83 27.15
C SER A 370 -0.42 31.29 26.73
N SER A 371 -1.16 32.23 27.32
CA SER A 371 -0.87 33.67 27.30
C SER A 371 -1.19 34.28 28.67
N PRO A 372 -0.28 35.04 29.30
CA PRO A 372 -0.48 35.56 30.65
C PRO A 372 -1.17 36.94 30.65
N THR A 373 -2.31 37.04 31.33
CA THR A 373 -2.80 38.29 31.95
C THR A 373 -3.77 37.93 33.07
N ASP A 374 -3.74 38.71 34.15
CA ASP A 374 -4.39 38.41 35.41
C ASP A 374 -5.92 38.38 35.34
N THR A 375 -6.53 37.57 36.20
CA THR A 375 -7.69 38.03 36.96
C THR A 375 -7.58 37.45 38.37
N LEU A 376 -7.30 38.31 39.34
CA LEU A 376 -7.32 37.97 40.75
C LEU A 376 -8.76 37.72 41.19
N ASP A 377 -9.02 36.63 41.90
CA ASP A 377 -10.19 36.52 42.77
C ASP A 377 -9.75 35.94 44.12
N LEU A 378 -10.25 36.52 45.21
CA LEU A 378 -9.84 36.26 46.58
C LEU A 378 -11.05 35.77 47.38
N GLY A 379 -11.31 34.46 47.29
CA GLY A 379 -12.21 33.76 48.21
C GLY A 379 -11.41 33.22 49.41
N LEU A 380 -11.74 33.70 50.61
CA LEU A 380 -11.15 33.27 51.87
C LEU A 380 -11.97 32.15 52.56
N ASP A 381 -11.42 31.69 53.68
CA ASP A 381 -11.97 30.80 54.71
C ASP A 381 -11.97 29.29 54.38
N ASP A 382 -11.70 28.38 55.32
CA ASP A 382 -10.78 28.32 56.48
C ASP A 382 -10.70 26.81 56.89
N ASP A 383 -10.02 26.47 57.98
CA ASP A 383 -10.02 25.18 58.69
C ASP A 383 -9.32 23.96 58.00
N GLN A 384 -8.48 23.16 58.68
CA GLN A 384 -7.79 23.37 59.96
C GLN A 384 -6.65 22.31 60.17
N HIS A 385 -5.46 22.75 60.61
CA HIS A 385 -4.39 22.05 61.37
C HIS A 385 -3.85 20.64 60.95
N ASP A 386 -2.71 20.15 61.42
CA ASP A 386 -1.36 20.70 61.76
C ASP A 386 -0.44 19.49 62.01
N TYR A 387 0.79 19.46 61.46
CA TYR A 387 2.02 19.18 62.22
C TYR A 387 3.28 19.32 61.34
N ASP A 388 4.27 20.05 61.86
CA ASP A 388 5.65 20.06 61.36
C ASP A 388 6.58 19.58 62.51
N SER A 389 7.64 18.86 62.17
CA SER A 389 8.69 18.45 63.11
C SER A 389 9.96 18.08 62.34
N VAL A 390 10.90 19.01 62.39
CA VAL A 390 12.20 19.01 61.72
C VAL A 390 13.15 17.87 62.14
N ALA A 391 14.14 17.68 61.27
CA ALA A 391 15.39 16.92 61.38
C ALA A 391 15.97 16.57 62.77
N SER A 392 16.73 15.47 62.78
CA SER A 392 17.95 15.35 63.59
C SER A 392 19.08 14.76 62.75
N ASP A 393 20.26 15.37 62.86
CA ASP A 393 21.50 15.00 62.19
C ASP A 393 22.15 13.74 62.82
N GLU A 394 23.15 13.15 62.15
CA GLU A 394 24.54 13.06 62.64
C GLU A 394 25.47 12.28 61.67
N ASP A 395 26.77 12.60 61.75
CA ASP A 395 27.80 12.28 60.75
C ASP A 395 28.39 10.85 60.84
N THR A 396 29.07 10.40 59.78
CA THR A 396 30.53 10.09 59.83
C THR A 396 31.16 9.69 58.48
N ASP A 397 31.66 10.70 57.78
CA ASP A 397 33.05 10.86 57.33
C ASP A 397 33.90 9.77 56.60
N SER A 398 34.66 10.31 55.63
CA SER A 398 36.06 9.98 55.26
C SER A 398 36.44 8.88 54.22
N GLU A 399 36.95 9.39 53.09
CA GLU A 399 38.20 9.03 52.37
C GLU A 399 38.49 7.56 51.96
N LEU A 400 38.60 7.20 50.67
CA LEU A 400 39.52 7.59 49.57
C LEU A 400 40.76 6.68 49.39
N THR A 401 41.21 6.62 48.13
CA THR A 401 42.51 6.14 47.62
C THR A 401 42.92 4.64 47.64
N THR A 402 42.73 4.01 46.47
CA THR A 402 43.78 3.38 45.63
C THR A 402 44.79 2.37 46.24
N LEU A 403 44.81 1.10 45.74
CA LEU A 403 45.89 0.58 44.85
C LEU A 403 45.82 -0.96 44.53
N ASN A 404 45.81 -1.27 43.22
CA ASN A 404 46.69 -2.24 42.52
C ASN A 404 46.79 -3.73 42.97
N ASN A 405 46.22 -4.68 42.18
CA ASN A 405 47.01 -5.60 41.32
C ASN A 405 46.22 -6.64 40.47
N ASN A 406 46.49 -6.63 39.16
CA ASN A 406 46.68 -7.73 38.18
C ASN A 406 46.10 -9.17 38.32
N ASN A 407 45.57 -9.65 37.19
CA ASN A 407 45.40 -11.06 36.72
C ASN A 407 44.55 -12.04 37.57
N THR A 408 43.47 -12.60 37.02
CA THR A 408 43.57 -13.69 36.02
C THR A 408 42.27 -13.92 35.23
N GLN A 409 42.35 -14.67 34.12
CA GLN A 409 41.20 -15.09 33.31
C GLN A 409 40.33 -16.15 34.03
N ARG A 410 39.00 -16.01 34.02
CA ARG A 410 38.03 -17.09 33.65
C ARG A 410 36.57 -16.63 33.64
N ASN A 411 35.83 -17.21 32.68
CA ASN A 411 34.37 -17.37 32.55
C ASN A 411 33.42 -16.58 33.47
N SER A 412 32.51 -15.83 32.84
CA SER A 412 31.06 -16.14 32.93
C SER A 412 30.26 -15.50 31.80
N ARG A 413 29.15 -16.14 31.42
CA ARG A 413 28.13 -15.61 30.51
C ARG A 413 27.06 -14.84 31.30
N ALA A 414 26.37 -13.95 30.60
CA ALA A 414 25.04 -13.40 30.93
C ALA A 414 24.89 -12.49 32.17
N LYS A 415 24.75 -11.19 31.89
CA LYS A 415 23.83 -10.20 32.51
C LYS A 415 23.58 -9.13 31.44
N SER A 416 22.35 -9.01 30.91
CA SER A 416 21.29 -8.12 31.41
C SER A 416 21.68 -6.65 31.35
N MET A 417 21.59 -6.05 30.15
CA MET A 417 21.63 -4.60 29.97
C MET A 417 20.22 -4.03 30.20
N ASN A 418 19.97 -3.54 31.40
CA ASN A 418 18.76 -2.78 31.70
C ASN A 418 18.99 -1.33 31.26
N SER A 419 18.65 -0.98 30.02
CA SER A 419 18.74 0.40 29.53
C SER A 419 17.52 1.20 29.98
N SER A 420 17.53 1.66 31.23
CA SER A 420 16.43 2.42 31.86
C SER A 420 16.89 3.71 32.54
N ASP A 421 17.83 4.43 31.92
CA ASP A 421 17.91 5.89 31.98
C ASP A 421 18.52 6.37 30.65
N MET A 422 17.80 7.29 29.99
CA MET A 422 18.24 8.14 28.88
C MET A 422 17.36 9.39 28.93
N SER A 423 17.54 10.16 29.99
CA SER A 423 17.13 11.57 30.03
C SER A 423 17.86 12.35 28.92
N ASP A 424 17.14 13.26 28.26
CA ASP A 424 17.56 13.90 26.99
C ASP A 424 18.57 15.05 27.25
N GLY A 425 19.75 14.68 27.77
CA GLY A 425 20.84 15.57 28.13
C GLY A 425 21.71 15.99 26.94
N PRO A 426 22.53 17.06 27.08
CA PRO A 426 23.48 17.45 26.05
C PRO A 426 24.54 16.37 25.85
N ILE A 427 24.68 15.88 24.61
CA ILE A 427 25.60 14.81 24.21
C ILE A 427 26.98 14.98 24.84
N THR A 428 27.42 13.98 25.61
CA THR A 428 28.70 14.06 26.29
C THR A 428 29.86 13.94 25.31
N LEU A 429 31.00 14.53 25.67
CA LEU A 429 32.24 14.40 24.89
C LEU A 429 32.67 12.92 24.75
N HIS A 430 32.27 12.05 25.69
CA HIS A 430 32.56 10.62 25.64
C HIS A 430 31.79 9.93 24.51
N GLU A 431 30.46 10.11 24.45
CA GLU A 431 29.59 9.54 23.41
C GLU A 431 29.99 10.05 22.02
N TYR A 432 30.32 11.34 21.89
CA TYR A 432 30.84 11.90 20.64
C TYR A 432 32.13 11.21 20.18
N LEU A 433 33.05 10.90 21.10
CA LEU A 433 34.30 10.20 20.78
C LEU A 433 34.07 8.72 20.43
N GLU A 434 33.11 8.05 21.07
CA GLU A 434 32.70 6.69 20.69
C GLU A 434 32.07 6.65 19.30
N VAL A 435 31.12 7.54 19.00
CA VAL A 435 30.50 7.67 17.68
C VAL A 435 31.55 7.99 16.61
N LYS A 436 32.50 8.89 16.88
CA LYS A 436 33.61 9.22 15.98
C LYS A 436 34.52 8.01 15.71
N LYS A 437 34.78 7.18 16.73
CA LYS A 437 35.55 5.93 16.60
C LYS A 437 34.79 4.86 15.82
N ALA A 438 33.48 4.75 16.01
CA ALA A 438 32.61 3.86 15.23
C ALA A 438 32.53 4.28 13.75
N LEU A 439 32.43 5.59 13.48
CA LEU A 439 32.41 6.14 12.12
C LEU A 439 33.71 5.82 11.38
N ALA A 440 34.89 6.11 11.95
CA ALA A 440 36.18 5.79 11.33
C ALA A 440 36.36 4.27 11.05
N SER A 441 35.83 3.41 11.93
CA SER A 441 35.79 1.95 11.73
C SER A 441 34.90 1.55 10.55
N SER A 442 33.74 2.22 10.41
CA SER A 442 32.83 2.03 9.28
C SER A 442 33.44 2.49 7.95
N GLU A 443 34.05 3.68 7.92
CA GLU A 443 34.73 4.23 6.74
C GLU A 443 35.86 3.32 6.24
N ALA A 444 36.72 2.83 7.15
CA ALA A 444 37.76 1.87 6.81
C ALA A 444 37.19 0.57 6.21
N LYS A 445 36.04 0.10 6.72
CA LYS A 445 35.36 -1.10 6.22
C LYS A 445 34.70 -0.87 4.85
N VAL A 446 34.15 0.32 4.59
CA VAL A 446 33.66 0.72 3.26
C VAL A 446 34.80 0.78 2.25
N GLN A 447 35.95 1.37 2.59
CA GLN A 447 37.14 1.40 1.74
C GLN A 447 37.67 -0.02 1.44
N GLN A 448 37.67 -0.91 2.45
CA GLN A 448 38.03 -2.32 2.24
C GLN A 448 37.07 -3.03 1.29
N LEU A 449 35.76 -2.82 1.42
CA LEU A 449 34.74 -3.40 0.53
C LEU A 449 34.86 -2.87 -0.90
N MET A 450 35.13 -1.56 -1.08
CA MET A 450 35.41 -0.98 -2.40
C MET A 450 36.64 -1.63 -3.06
N LYS A 451 37.71 -1.87 -2.30
CA LYS A 451 38.91 -2.56 -2.80
C LYS A 451 38.63 -4.01 -3.22
N VAL A 452 37.85 -4.75 -2.43
CA VAL A 452 37.42 -6.12 -2.77
C VAL A 452 36.54 -6.13 -4.03
N ASN A 453 35.60 -5.18 -4.16
CA ASN A 453 34.73 -5.07 -5.33
C ASN A 453 35.49 -4.72 -6.62
N ASN A 454 36.52 -3.87 -6.52
CA ASN A 454 37.42 -3.58 -7.63
C ASN A 454 38.19 -4.83 -8.07
N ASN A 455 38.78 -5.58 -7.13
CA ASN A 455 39.48 -6.84 -7.43
C ASN A 455 38.57 -7.86 -8.13
N LEU A 456 37.34 -8.08 -7.61
CA LEU A 456 36.35 -8.97 -8.22
C LEU A 456 35.94 -8.50 -9.63
N SER A 457 35.86 -7.19 -9.85
CA SER A 457 35.57 -6.61 -11.17
C SER A 457 36.71 -6.82 -12.18
N GLU A 458 37.97 -6.84 -11.73
CA GLU A 458 39.11 -7.20 -12.57
C GLU A 458 39.18 -8.70 -12.86
N GLU A 459 38.86 -9.53 -11.88
CA GLU A 459 38.82 -10.99 -12.03
C GLU A 459 37.70 -11.44 -12.98
N LEU A 460 36.50 -10.88 -12.86
CA LEU A 460 35.42 -11.04 -13.85
C LEU A 460 35.86 -10.60 -15.26
N ARG A 461 36.55 -9.46 -15.37
CA ARG A 461 37.07 -8.94 -16.65
C ARG A 461 38.20 -9.82 -17.22
N ARG A 462 38.94 -10.55 -16.38
CA ARG A 462 39.92 -11.57 -16.79
C ARG A 462 39.21 -12.83 -17.29
N LEU A 463 38.26 -13.38 -16.54
CA LEU A 463 37.49 -14.56 -16.93
C LEU A 463 36.74 -14.33 -18.26
N GLN A 464 36.14 -13.15 -18.46
CA GLN A 464 35.52 -12.76 -19.73
C GLN A 464 36.52 -12.71 -20.91
N LYS A 465 37.80 -12.40 -20.68
CA LYS A 465 38.85 -12.47 -21.71
C LYS A 465 39.24 -13.90 -22.02
N GLU A 466 39.33 -14.77 -21.01
CA GLU A 466 39.68 -16.19 -21.19
C GLU A 466 38.56 -16.94 -21.94
N VAL A 467 37.28 -16.72 -21.59
CA VAL A 467 36.12 -17.23 -22.35
C VAL A 467 36.15 -16.77 -23.81
N LYS A 468 36.43 -15.48 -24.08
CA LYS A 468 36.58 -14.98 -25.47
C LYS A 468 37.78 -15.56 -26.22
N LYS A 469 38.76 -16.16 -25.54
CA LYS A 469 39.97 -16.72 -26.16
C LYS A 469 39.84 -18.20 -26.52
N GLY A 470 38.88 -18.92 -25.95
CA GLY A 470 38.56 -20.32 -26.31
C GLY A 470 37.55 -20.48 -27.45
N GLY A 471 36.93 -19.39 -27.92
CA GLY A 471 35.72 -19.43 -28.75
C GLY A 471 35.88 -19.15 -30.25
N THR A 472 36.98 -19.56 -30.90
CA THR A 472 37.14 -19.38 -32.36
C THR A 472 37.80 -20.56 -33.07
N GLY A 473 36.98 -21.42 -33.68
CA GLY A 473 37.33 -22.25 -34.84
C GLY A 473 36.41 -21.88 -36.01
N GLY A 474 36.97 -21.72 -37.22
CA GLY A 474 36.25 -21.20 -38.40
C GLY A 474 35.55 -22.27 -39.25
N PRO A 475 35.24 -22.02 -40.55
CA PRO A 475 35.73 -20.89 -41.38
C PRO A 475 34.70 -20.16 -42.30
N ALA A 476 35.11 -18.95 -42.74
CA ALA A 476 34.90 -18.27 -44.04
C ALA A 476 33.54 -18.36 -44.80
N LEU A 477 33.01 -17.26 -45.36
CA LEU A 477 33.47 -16.68 -46.65
C LEU A 477 33.06 -15.19 -46.85
N TYR A 478 33.91 -14.43 -47.58
CA TYR A 478 33.69 -13.24 -48.45
C TYR A 478 32.65 -12.12 -48.08
N GLY A 479 32.96 -10.82 -48.24
CA GLY A 479 34.25 -10.19 -48.57
C GLY A 479 34.15 -8.75 -49.14
N GLY A 480 35.13 -7.90 -48.81
CA GLY A 480 35.43 -6.61 -49.48
C GLY A 480 34.62 -5.37 -49.04
N GLN A 481 35.12 -4.12 -49.19
CA GLN A 481 36.50 -3.67 -49.46
C GLN A 481 36.66 -2.14 -49.22
N HIS A 482 37.66 -1.70 -48.43
CA HIS A 482 38.55 -0.51 -48.62
C HIS A 482 37.94 0.93 -48.83
N VAL A 483 38.56 2.09 -48.47
CA VAL A 483 39.83 2.44 -47.79
C VAL A 483 39.81 3.91 -47.25
N SER A 484 40.63 4.22 -46.24
CA SER A 484 41.14 5.55 -45.74
C SER A 484 40.22 6.78 -45.57
N GLY A 485 40.40 7.64 -44.55
CA GLY A 485 41.32 7.59 -43.39
C GLY A 485 41.79 8.96 -42.89
N SER A 486 41.97 9.09 -41.56
CA SER A 486 42.65 10.19 -40.82
C SER A 486 41.99 11.59 -40.86
N THR A 487 41.99 12.41 -39.81
CA THR A 487 42.61 12.29 -38.46
C THR A 487 41.79 13.08 -37.42
N GLU A 488 41.76 12.60 -36.17
CA GLU A 488 41.79 13.32 -34.86
C GLU A 488 41.12 14.71 -34.68
N LEU A 489 40.41 15.04 -33.58
CA LEU A 489 40.24 14.42 -32.26
C LEU A 489 38.98 14.99 -31.55
N GLY A 490 38.28 14.20 -30.71
CA GLY A 490 37.26 14.70 -29.76
C GLY A 490 35.92 13.93 -29.71
N ARG A 491 35.83 12.90 -28.86
CA ARG A 491 34.61 12.09 -28.60
C ARG A 491 33.56 12.90 -27.81
N ASP A 492 32.25 12.81 -28.09
CA ASP A 492 31.32 11.65 -28.01
C ASP A 492 31.19 11.08 -26.58
N MET A 493 30.03 11.07 -25.88
CA MET A 493 28.60 11.11 -26.26
C MET A 493 28.07 9.76 -26.83
N VAL A 494 26.74 9.57 -26.82
CA VAL A 494 25.98 8.35 -27.21
C VAL A 494 26.17 7.16 -26.21
N SER A 495 25.18 6.57 -25.53
CA SER A 495 23.78 6.12 -25.80
C SER A 495 23.64 4.65 -26.26
N LYS A 496 22.54 3.98 -25.85
CA LYS A 496 22.25 2.54 -26.06
C LYS A 496 21.82 2.20 -27.49
N PRO A 497 21.98 0.93 -27.92
CA PRO A 497 20.81 0.02 -28.12
C PRO A 497 20.82 -1.20 -27.14
N GLU A 498 19.73 -1.92 -26.81
CA GLU A 498 18.94 -2.93 -27.59
C GLU A 498 19.78 -4.14 -28.07
N LYS A 499 19.39 -5.44 -28.06
CA LYS A 499 18.17 -6.27 -27.77
C LYS A 499 18.66 -7.77 -27.61
N HIS A 500 17.94 -8.89 -27.34
CA HIS A 500 16.54 -9.30 -27.09
C HIS A 500 16.47 -10.75 -26.48
N VAL A 501 15.37 -11.14 -25.81
CA VAL A 501 14.73 -12.50 -25.70
C VAL A 501 15.41 -13.68 -24.93
N SER A 502 14.58 -14.42 -24.15
CA SER A 502 14.77 -15.77 -23.51
C SER A 502 15.87 -15.94 -22.43
N GLY A 503 15.80 -16.89 -21.49
CA GLY A 503 14.72 -17.83 -21.10
C GLY A 503 15.27 -19.13 -20.47
N THR A 504 14.69 -19.58 -19.34
CA THR A 504 15.11 -20.74 -18.48
C THR A 504 16.54 -20.62 -17.90
N ASP A 505 17.03 -21.33 -16.88
CA ASP A 505 16.48 -22.31 -15.90
C ASP A 505 16.88 -21.84 -14.47
N SER A 506 16.20 -22.18 -13.36
CA SER A 506 15.90 -23.48 -12.73
C SER A 506 17.13 -24.21 -12.13
N ASP A 507 17.20 -24.16 -10.80
CA ASP A 507 17.66 -25.18 -9.84
C ASP A 507 19.08 -25.77 -9.84
N TYR A 508 19.58 -25.94 -8.61
CA TYR A 508 20.78 -26.71 -8.27
C TYR A 508 20.32 -28.04 -7.64
N ASP A 509 20.15 -29.09 -8.44
CA ASP A 509 20.11 -30.47 -7.95
C ASP A 509 21.51 -31.10 -8.06
N ASN A 510 21.82 -32.07 -7.20
CA ASN A 510 23.12 -32.71 -7.17
C ASN A 510 23.06 -34.16 -6.64
N THR A 511 22.46 -35.06 -7.43
CA THR A 511 22.63 -36.52 -7.26
C THR A 511 23.19 -37.17 -8.53
N GLN A 512 24.12 -38.12 -8.34
CA GLN A 512 24.83 -38.85 -9.40
C GLN A 512 25.04 -40.34 -8.97
N PRO A 513 25.23 -41.28 -9.92
CA PRO A 513 24.51 -42.56 -9.84
C PRO A 513 25.34 -43.84 -10.07
N TYR A 514 24.73 -45.01 -9.86
CA TYR A 514 25.07 -46.28 -10.54
C TYR A 514 23.88 -47.28 -10.45
N ASN A 515 23.11 -47.62 -11.48
CA ASN A 515 23.30 -48.50 -12.68
C ASN A 515 22.60 -49.90 -12.50
N PRO A 516 22.16 -50.63 -13.57
CA PRO A 516 20.97 -51.52 -13.49
C PRO A 516 21.16 -53.05 -13.76
N SER A 517 20.02 -53.77 -13.89
CA SER A 517 19.78 -55.21 -14.23
C SER A 517 19.91 -56.20 -13.04
N ARG A 518 19.13 -57.30 -12.88
CA ARG A 518 18.30 -58.23 -13.72
C ARG A 518 17.15 -58.86 -12.87
N SER A 519 16.16 -59.65 -13.32
CA SER A 519 15.42 -59.89 -14.60
C SER A 519 14.34 -60.99 -14.43
N MET A 520 13.26 -61.02 -15.24
CA MET A 520 12.13 -62.01 -15.28
C MET A 520 11.13 -61.95 -14.09
N GLY A 521 9.83 -62.29 -14.22
CA GLY A 521 9.00 -62.56 -15.41
C GLY A 521 7.62 -63.21 -15.12
N ARG A 522 6.70 -63.19 -16.11
CA ARG A 522 5.39 -63.93 -16.27
C ARG A 522 4.15 -63.63 -15.37
N SER A 523 3.14 -63.00 -16.00
CA SER A 523 1.74 -63.46 -16.20
C SER A 523 1.05 -64.49 -15.27
N SER A 524 -0.13 -64.16 -14.72
CA SER A 524 -1.47 -64.63 -15.17
C SER A 524 -2.60 -64.51 -14.10
N GLU A 525 -3.73 -63.96 -14.55
CA GLU A 525 -5.16 -64.33 -14.34
C GLU A 525 -5.79 -64.85 -13.01
N GLU A 526 -7.09 -64.50 -12.90
CA GLU A 526 -8.23 -65.18 -12.24
C GLU A 526 -8.59 -64.96 -10.74
N GLU A 527 -9.82 -65.41 -10.42
CA GLU A 527 -10.73 -64.94 -9.35
C GLU A 527 -10.55 -65.65 -7.99
N GLY A 528 -11.19 -65.14 -6.92
CA GLY A 528 -11.32 -65.88 -5.65
C GLY A 528 -12.16 -65.18 -4.58
N ARG A 529 -13.23 -65.84 -4.10
CA ARG A 529 -14.17 -65.35 -3.05
C ARG A 529 -13.78 -65.84 -1.64
N GLY A 530 -14.10 -65.04 -0.62
CA GLY A 530 -14.42 -65.49 0.75
C GLY A 530 -13.26 -66.07 1.58
N GLU A 531 -13.40 -66.34 2.88
CA GLU A 531 -14.45 -65.99 3.87
C GLU A 531 -13.79 -65.60 5.22
N SER A 532 -14.58 -65.26 6.23
CA SER A 532 -14.11 -64.94 7.60
C SER A 532 -13.71 -66.19 8.39
N GLU A 533 -12.74 -66.08 9.32
CA GLU A 533 -13.01 -66.24 10.77
C GLU A 533 -11.77 -65.96 11.66
N GLU A 534 -11.92 -66.16 12.97
CA GLU A 534 -11.21 -65.49 14.07
C GLU A 534 -9.80 -66.01 14.40
N GLY A 535 -9.05 -65.20 15.15
CA GLY A 535 -7.70 -65.53 15.62
C GLY A 535 -7.20 -64.60 16.74
N GLU A 536 -7.88 -64.55 17.88
CA GLU A 536 -7.42 -63.76 19.04
C GLU A 536 -6.06 -64.27 19.57
N SER A 537 -5.11 -63.35 19.75
CA SER A 537 -3.93 -63.57 20.60
C SER A 537 -3.65 -62.31 21.41
N ARG A 538 -3.63 -62.44 22.74
CA ARG A 538 -3.71 -61.31 23.67
C ARG A 538 -2.33 -60.81 24.11
N GLY A 539 -2.00 -59.60 23.66
CA GLY A 539 -1.53 -58.57 24.58
C GLY A 539 -0.03 -58.24 24.63
N ARG A 540 0.29 -57.01 24.19
CA ARG A 540 0.85 -56.02 25.12
C ARG A 540 0.35 -54.62 24.79
N ASP A 541 0.16 -53.81 25.83
CA ASP A 541 -0.38 -52.46 25.76
C ASP A 541 0.75 -51.43 25.84
N THR A 542 0.84 -50.56 24.83
CA THR A 542 1.59 -49.28 24.85
C THR A 542 1.08 -48.34 23.76
N GLY A 543 0.46 -47.22 24.17
CA GLY A 543 0.66 -45.91 23.52
C GLY A 543 -0.11 -45.59 22.22
N GLU A 544 -0.94 -44.55 22.31
CA GLU A 544 -1.16 -43.50 21.30
C GLU A 544 -1.36 -43.91 19.82
N LEU A 545 -2.63 -43.94 19.40
CA LEU A 545 -3.00 -43.77 17.99
C LEU A 545 -2.84 -42.30 17.58
N ASP A 546 -1.75 -41.99 16.88
CA ASP A 546 -1.50 -40.69 16.26
C ASP A 546 -2.63 -40.32 15.26
N PRO A 547 -3.36 -39.20 15.45
CA PRO A 547 -4.44 -38.78 14.57
C PRO A 547 -3.93 -37.88 13.43
N THR A 548 -2.91 -38.33 12.70
CA THR A 548 -2.25 -37.54 11.65
C THR A 548 -3.23 -37.06 10.56
N LEU A 549 -3.12 -35.79 10.17
CA LEU A 549 -3.93 -35.23 9.08
C LEU A 549 -3.56 -35.87 7.72
N PRO A 550 -4.50 -35.95 6.75
CA PRO A 550 -4.20 -36.42 5.40
C PRO A 550 -3.09 -35.61 4.73
N CYS A 551 -2.38 -36.27 3.81
CA CYS A 551 -1.29 -35.64 3.08
C CYS A 551 -1.76 -34.36 2.38
N THR A 552 -1.00 -33.28 2.58
CA THR A 552 -1.27 -31.96 2.02
C THR A 552 -1.45 -32.00 0.49
N GLU A 553 -0.73 -32.87 -0.20
CA GLU A 553 -0.81 -33.04 -1.66
C GLU A 553 -2.15 -33.64 -2.09
N ASP A 554 -2.67 -34.67 -1.42
CA ASP A 554 -3.98 -35.26 -1.72
C ASP A 554 -5.11 -34.24 -1.51
N VAL A 555 -5.02 -33.46 -0.44
CA VAL A 555 -5.99 -32.40 -0.12
C VAL A 555 -5.92 -31.25 -1.14
N ILE A 556 -4.75 -30.94 -1.69
CA ILE A 556 -4.59 -30.01 -2.81
C ILE A 556 -5.22 -30.59 -4.09
N LEU A 557 -4.87 -31.82 -4.48
CA LEU A 557 -5.39 -32.47 -5.70
C LEU A 557 -6.93 -32.60 -5.69
N LYS A 558 -7.52 -32.96 -4.54
CA LYS A 558 -8.99 -32.98 -4.40
C LYS A 558 -9.59 -31.55 -4.41
N THR A 559 -8.89 -30.55 -3.88
CA THR A 559 -9.32 -29.13 -3.98
C THR A 559 -9.27 -28.63 -5.43
N GLU A 560 -8.27 -29.01 -6.21
CA GLU A 560 -8.17 -28.70 -7.64
C GLU A 560 -9.31 -29.37 -8.42
N GLN A 561 -9.65 -30.62 -8.11
CA GLN A 561 -10.79 -31.32 -8.70
C GLN A 561 -12.14 -30.68 -8.33
N VAL A 562 -12.34 -30.24 -7.07
CA VAL A 562 -13.53 -29.48 -6.65
C VAL A 562 -13.62 -28.14 -7.36
N THR A 563 -12.53 -27.37 -7.42
CA THR A 563 -12.52 -26.04 -8.07
C THR A 563 -12.68 -26.12 -9.59
N LYS A 564 -12.17 -27.17 -10.25
CA LYS A 564 -12.42 -27.47 -11.67
C LYS A 564 -13.91 -27.72 -11.94
N ASN A 565 -14.58 -28.52 -11.11
CA ASN A 565 -16.02 -28.79 -11.25
C ASN A 565 -16.87 -27.52 -10.97
N ILE A 566 -16.42 -26.66 -10.05
CA ILE A 566 -17.00 -25.33 -9.82
C ILE A 566 -16.82 -24.41 -11.05
N GLN A 567 -15.68 -24.44 -11.73
CA GLN A 567 -15.48 -23.67 -12.97
C GLN A 567 -16.39 -24.13 -14.12
N GLU A 568 -16.72 -25.43 -14.19
CA GLU A 568 -17.71 -25.96 -15.14
C GLU A 568 -19.11 -25.41 -14.85
N LEU A 569 -19.54 -25.45 -13.58
CA LEU A 569 -20.82 -24.88 -13.11
C LEU A 569 -20.91 -23.37 -13.37
N LEU A 570 -19.86 -22.61 -13.05
CA LEU A 570 -19.85 -21.16 -13.23
C LEU A 570 -19.90 -20.76 -14.71
N ARG A 571 -19.31 -21.56 -15.61
CA ARG A 571 -19.46 -21.39 -17.06
C ARG A 571 -20.90 -21.67 -17.50
N ALA A 572 -21.51 -22.76 -17.04
CA ALA A 572 -22.92 -23.06 -17.35
C ALA A 572 -23.86 -21.95 -16.86
N ALA A 573 -23.58 -21.35 -15.70
CA ALA A 573 -24.32 -20.20 -15.17
C ALA A 573 -24.15 -18.93 -16.02
N GLN A 574 -22.93 -18.65 -16.53
CA GLN A 574 -22.66 -17.53 -17.44
C GLN A 574 -23.32 -17.71 -18.82
N GLU A 575 -23.45 -18.96 -19.28
CA GLU A 575 -24.08 -19.33 -20.55
C GLU A 575 -25.60 -19.57 -20.42
N PHE A 576 -26.20 -19.33 -19.25
CA PHE A 576 -27.62 -19.58 -18.92
C PHE A 576 -28.10 -21.03 -19.20
N LYS A 577 -27.19 -21.99 -19.12
CA LYS A 577 -27.43 -23.43 -19.39
C LYS A 577 -27.93 -24.15 -18.13
N HIS A 578 -29.16 -23.85 -17.73
CA HIS A 578 -29.77 -24.38 -16.51
C HIS A 578 -29.84 -25.93 -16.49
N ASP A 579 -30.03 -26.58 -17.65
CA ASP A 579 -30.00 -28.05 -17.78
C ASP A 579 -28.67 -28.68 -17.31
N SER A 580 -27.57 -27.93 -17.38
CA SER A 580 -26.24 -28.39 -16.94
C SER A 580 -26.01 -28.25 -15.43
N PHE A 581 -26.91 -27.58 -14.69
CA PHE A 581 -26.73 -27.28 -13.27
C PHE A 581 -26.76 -28.55 -12.40
N VAL A 582 -27.67 -29.49 -12.68
CA VAL A 582 -27.78 -30.75 -11.91
C VAL A 582 -26.54 -31.63 -12.12
N PRO A 583 -26.11 -32.00 -13.35
CA PRO A 583 -24.89 -32.77 -13.57
C PRO A 583 -23.62 -32.12 -12.99
N CYS A 584 -23.52 -30.79 -13.04
CA CYS A 584 -22.41 -30.07 -12.39
C CYS A 584 -22.47 -30.17 -10.85
N SER A 585 -23.66 -30.10 -10.25
CA SER A 585 -23.82 -30.25 -8.79
C SER A 585 -23.45 -31.65 -8.29
N GLU A 586 -23.75 -32.69 -9.07
CA GLU A 586 -23.38 -34.08 -8.77
C GLU A 586 -21.86 -34.29 -8.84
N LYS A 587 -21.20 -33.78 -9.89
CA LYS A 587 -19.72 -33.74 -10.02
C LYS A 587 -19.06 -33.03 -8.84
N ILE A 588 -19.64 -31.93 -8.37
CA ILE A 588 -19.14 -31.19 -7.20
C ILE A 588 -19.37 -32.00 -5.92
N HIS A 589 -20.53 -32.62 -5.74
CA HIS A 589 -20.84 -33.41 -4.55
C HIS A 589 -19.96 -34.67 -4.43
N SER A 590 -19.68 -35.38 -5.53
CA SER A 590 -18.73 -36.52 -5.52
C SER A 590 -17.33 -36.05 -5.11
N ALA A 591 -16.80 -35.01 -5.76
CA ALA A 591 -15.47 -34.49 -5.43
C ALA A 591 -15.37 -33.98 -3.98
N VAL A 592 -16.45 -33.42 -3.42
CA VAL A 592 -16.55 -33.04 -2.01
C VAL A 592 -16.60 -34.26 -1.08
N ALA A 593 -17.33 -35.32 -1.43
CA ALA A 593 -17.38 -36.55 -0.65
C ALA A 593 -16.02 -37.27 -0.63
N GLU A 594 -15.34 -37.34 -1.78
CA GLU A 594 -13.96 -37.81 -1.88
C GLU A 594 -13.01 -36.96 -1.04
N MET A 595 -13.06 -35.62 -1.15
CA MET A 595 -12.24 -34.71 -0.33
C MET A 595 -12.49 -34.90 1.17
N ALA A 596 -13.75 -35.13 1.58
CA ALA A 596 -14.10 -35.37 2.98
C ALA A 596 -13.61 -36.75 3.49
N SER A 597 -13.57 -37.77 2.64
CA SER A 597 -13.08 -39.12 2.99
C SER A 597 -11.58 -39.18 3.33
N LEU A 598 -10.79 -38.17 2.93
CA LEU A 598 -9.40 -38.03 3.35
C LEU A 598 -9.25 -37.78 4.86
N PHE A 599 -10.28 -37.26 5.52
CA PHE A 599 -10.19 -36.83 6.92
C PHE A 599 -10.79 -37.87 7.88
N PRO A 600 -10.23 -38.04 9.10
CA PRO A 600 -10.78 -38.95 10.09
C PRO A 600 -12.20 -38.53 10.50
N LYS A 601 -13.07 -39.51 10.79
CA LYS A 601 -14.49 -39.30 11.16
C LYS A 601 -14.69 -38.40 12.40
N ARG A 602 -13.64 -38.17 13.18
CA ARG A 602 -13.55 -37.15 14.24
C ARG A 602 -12.19 -36.45 14.13
N PRO A 603 -12.10 -35.30 13.44
CA PRO A 603 -10.88 -34.50 13.43
C PRO A 603 -10.58 -33.96 14.84
N ALA A 604 -9.32 -34.02 15.28
CA ALA A 604 -8.90 -33.45 16.57
C ALA A 604 -9.00 -31.90 16.61
N LEU A 605 -9.03 -31.27 15.43
CA LEU A 605 -9.11 -29.82 15.25
C LEU A 605 -10.55 -29.41 14.92
N ASP A 606 -11.18 -28.65 15.82
CA ASP A 606 -12.51 -28.04 15.58
C ASP A 606 -12.57 -27.30 14.23
N VAL A 607 -11.50 -26.59 13.87
CA VAL A 607 -11.44 -25.80 12.62
C VAL A 607 -11.55 -26.70 11.38
N VAL A 608 -10.99 -27.91 11.41
CA VAL A 608 -11.13 -28.91 10.33
C VAL A 608 -12.55 -29.45 10.31
N HIS A 609 -13.11 -29.82 11.46
CA HIS A 609 -14.49 -30.30 11.59
C HIS A 609 -15.53 -29.27 11.09
N TRP A 610 -15.40 -27.99 11.48
CA TRP A 610 -16.24 -26.91 10.96
C TRP A 610 -16.07 -26.68 9.45
N SER A 611 -14.84 -26.81 8.93
CA SER A 611 -14.58 -26.64 7.49
C SER A 611 -15.20 -27.77 6.65
N LEU A 612 -15.07 -29.02 7.11
CA LEU A 612 -15.71 -30.19 6.49
C LEU A 612 -17.23 -30.10 6.55
N ARG A 613 -17.79 -29.71 7.71
CA ARG A 613 -19.23 -29.53 7.87
C ARG A 613 -19.76 -28.44 6.93
N LEU A 614 -19.05 -27.32 6.77
CA LEU A 614 -19.40 -26.26 5.82
C LEU A 614 -19.31 -26.76 4.37
N LEU A 615 -18.24 -27.48 4.00
CA LEU A 615 -18.04 -28.03 2.66
C LEU A 615 -19.20 -28.96 2.25
N ALA A 616 -19.53 -29.93 3.11
CA ALA A 616 -20.63 -30.87 2.88
C ALA A 616 -22.00 -30.16 2.86
N THR A 617 -22.28 -29.29 3.84
CA THR A 617 -23.57 -28.56 3.90
C THR A 617 -23.79 -27.70 2.66
N SER A 618 -22.75 -27.01 2.17
CA SER A 618 -22.86 -26.18 0.96
C SER A 618 -22.94 -27.02 -0.31
N ALA A 619 -22.36 -28.21 -0.37
CA ALA A 619 -22.51 -29.13 -1.50
C ALA A 619 -23.94 -29.72 -1.59
N SER A 620 -24.52 -30.16 -0.47
CA SER A 620 -25.92 -30.60 -0.45
C SER A 620 -26.89 -29.44 -0.73
N ARG A 621 -26.61 -28.23 -0.21
CA ARG A 621 -27.39 -27.02 -0.54
C ARG A 621 -27.30 -26.70 -2.04
N LEU A 622 -26.11 -26.78 -2.64
CA LEU A 622 -25.93 -26.60 -4.08
C LEU A 622 -26.77 -27.59 -4.90
N GLN A 623 -26.81 -28.87 -4.52
CA GLN A 623 -27.67 -29.84 -5.20
C GLN A 623 -29.15 -29.46 -5.09
N VAL A 624 -29.64 -29.10 -3.90
CA VAL A 624 -31.04 -28.68 -3.70
C VAL A 624 -31.38 -27.45 -4.55
N GLU A 625 -30.49 -26.46 -4.64
CA GLU A 625 -30.68 -25.32 -5.53
C GLU A 625 -30.69 -25.74 -7.00
N CYS A 626 -29.70 -26.51 -7.48
CA CYS A 626 -29.64 -26.97 -8.86
C CYS A 626 -30.88 -27.80 -9.28
N HIS A 627 -31.48 -28.59 -8.39
CA HIS A 627 -32.70 -29.34 -8.69
C HIS A 627 -33.94 -28.46 -8.92
N LYS A 628 -33.97 -27.23 -8.38
CA LYS A 628 -35.06 -26.26 -8.68
C LYS A 628 -35.08 -25.83 -10.15
N ALA A 629 -33.98 -25.99 -10.89
CA ALA A 629 -33.94 -25.76 -12.34
C ALA A 629 -34.78 -26.80 -13.13
N VAL A 630 -35.04 -27.97 -12.56
CA VAL A 630 -35.74 -29.09 -13.20
C VAL A 630 -37.22 -29.18 -12.76
N ALA A 631 -37.59 -28.50 -11.66
CA ALA A 631 -38.88 -28.64 -10.98
C ALA A 631 -40.06 -27.96 -11.69
N SER A 632 -40.48 -28.51 -12.84
CA SER A 632 -41.73 -28.15 -13.53
C SER A 632 -42.95 -28.90 -12.94
N GLU A 633 -43.17 -28.76 -11.63
CA GLU A 633 -44.39 -29.23 -10.97
C GLU A 633 -45.61 -28.41 -11.46
N PRO A 634 -46.71 -29.04 -11.92
CA PRO A 634 -47.87 -28.35 -12.49
C PRO A 634 -48.71 -27.65 -11.39
N GLY A 635 -48.21 -26.49 -10.95
CA GLY A 635 -48.79 -25.68 -9.87
C GLY A 635 -47.76 -24.88 -9.07
N ALA A 636 -46.45 -25.08 -9.31
CA ALA A 636 -45.40 -24.30 -8.67
C ALA A 636 -45.36 -22.83 -9.18
N PRO A 637 -44.90 -21.87 -8.36
CA PRO A 637 -44.57 -20.53 -8.82
C PRO A 637 -43.50 -20.56 -9.93
N ALA A 638 -43.55 -19.62 -10.87
CA ALA A 638 -42.54 -19.49 -11.90
C ALA A 638 -41.13 -19.31 -11.29
N VAL A 639 -40.18 -20.16 -11.70
CA VAL A 639 -38.81 -20.15 -11.18
C VAL A 639 -38.10 -18.88 -11.61
N ASP A 640 -37.67 -18.07 -10.64
CA ASP A 640 -36.77 -16.94 -10.88
C ASP A 640 -35.36 -17.47 -11.17
N TYR A 641 -35.07 -17.69 -12.44
CA TYR A 641 -33.77 -18.16 -12.93
C TYR A 641 -32.62 -17.20 -12.60
N GLN A 642 -32.88 -15.91 -12.38
CA GLN A 642 -31.84 -14.93 -12.01
C GLN A 642 -31.46 -15.10 -10.54
N LEU A 643 -32.45 -15.17 -9.64
CA LEU A 643 -32.25 -15.46 -8.21
C LEU A 643 -31.65 -16.86 -8.01
N LEU A 644 -32.14 -17.86 -8.73
CA LEU A 644 -31.61 -19.23 -8.71
C LEU A 644 -30.13 -19.25 -9.11
N THR A 645 -29.76 -18.57 -10.20
CA THR A 645 -28.37 -18.49 -10.65
C THR A 645 -27.48 -17.80 -9.60
N GLN A 646 -27.97 -16.74 -8.95
CA GLN A 646 -27.26 -16.09 -7.84
C GLN A 646 -27.05 -17.04 -6.64
N GLN A 647 -28.07 -17.82 -6.28
CA GLN A 647 -28.01 -18.80 -5.19
C GLN A 647 -27.04 -19.95 -5.49
N VAL A 648 -27.05 -20.47 -6.72
CA VAL A 648 -26.10 -21.49 -7.22
C VAL A 648 -24.66 -20.97 -7.17
N ILE A 649 -24.39 -19.74 -7.65
CA ILE A 649 -23.07 -19.10 -7.59
C ILE A 649 -22.60 -18.92 -6.13
N GLN A 650 -23.48 -18.49 -5.22
CA GLN A 650 -23.13 -18.35 -3.80
C GLN A 650 -22.77 -19.68 -3.16
N CYS A 651 -23.49 -20.76 -3.46
CA CYS A 651 -23.14 -22.10 -2.97
C CYS A 651 -21.77 -22.56 -3.50
N ALA A 652 -21.48 -22.34 -4.78
CA ALA A 652 -20.18 -22.65 -5.36
C ALA A 652 -19.03 -21.86 -4.68
N TYR A 653 -19.24 -20.59 -4.37
CA TYR A 653 -18.27 -19.77 -3.62
C TYR A 653 -18.03 -20.29 -2.19
N ASP A 654 -19.10 -20.66 -1.47
CA ASP A 654 -19.00 -21.21 -0.11
C ASP A 654 -18.20 -22.53 -0.07
N ILE A 655 -18.39 -23.41 -1.08
CA ILE A 655 -17.62 -24.65 -1.25
C ILE A 655 -16.15 -24.34 -1.52
N ALA A 656 -15.84 -23.47 -2.48
CA ALA A 656 -14.47 -23.08 -2.81
C ALA A 656 -13.73 -22.46 -1.61
N LYS A 657 -14.43 -21.65 -0.80
CA LYS A 657 -13.92 -21.07 0.45
C LYS A 657 -13.59 -22.14 1.48
N ALA A 658 -14.48 -23.12 1.69
CA ALA A 658 -14.25 -24.21 2.64
C ALA A 658 -13.09 -25.13 2.21
N ALA A 659 -13.00 -25.48 0.93
CA ALA A 659 -11.90 -26.30 0.41
C ALA A 659 -10.54 -25.59 0.55
N LYS A 660 -10.47 -24.29 0.21
CA LYS A 660 -9.27 -23.46 0.43
C LYS A 660 -8.89 -23.36 1.91
N GLN A 661 -9.87 -23.33 2.82
CA GLN A 661 -9.63 -23.32 4.26
C GLN A 661 -8.99 -24.64 4.73
N LEU A 662 -9.45 -25.80 4.24
CA LEU A 662 -8.84 -27.10 4.52
C LEU A 662 -7.37 -27.17 4.05
N VAL A 663 -7.07 -26.76 2.81
CA VAL A 663 -5.67 -26.65 2.32
C VAL A 663 -4.85 -25.69 3.19
N THR A 664 -5.43 -24.59 3.67
CA THR A 664 -4.73 -23.63 4.54
C THR A 664 -4.40 -24.20 5.93
N ILE A 665 -5.11 -25.24 6.38
CA ILE A 665 -4.81 -25.95 7.63
C ILE A 665 -3.72 -27.00 7.37
N THR A 666 -3.92 -27.90 6.40
CA THR A 666 -2.97 -29.00 6.09
C THR A 666 -1.63 -28.53 5.51
N THR A 667 -1.52 -27.28 5.05
CA THR A 667 -0.23 -26.63 4.68
C THR A 667 0.49 -25.95 5.84
N ARG A 668 -0.18 -25.69 6.96
CA ARG A 668 0.44 -25.07 8.15
C ARG A 668 1.07 -26.08 9.09
N GLU A 669 0.44 -27.25 9.24
CA GLU A 669 0.94 -28.28 10.18
C GLU A 669 2.16 -29.04 9.63
N LYS A 670 2.40 -29.04 8.30
CA LYS A 670 3.72 -29.38 7.71
C LYS A 670 4.84 -28.33 7.99
N LYS A 671 4.61 -27.32 8.84
CA LYS A 671 5.57 -26.24 9.17
C LYS A 671 5.70 -25.96 10.68
N GLN A 672 5.21 -26.86 11.53
CA GLN A 672 5.49 -26.89 12.97
C GLN A 672 6.18 -28.22 13.31
#